data_AF-A0A3E0GY24-F1
#
_entry.id   AF-A0A3E0GY24-F1
#
_cell.length_a   1.000
_cell.length_b   1.000
_cell.length_c   1.000
_cell.angle_alpha   90.00
_cell.angle_beta   90.00
_cell.angle_gamma   90.00
#
_symmetry.space_group_name_H-M   'P 1'
#
loop_
_entity.id
_entity.type
_entity.pdbx_description
1 polymer ?
#
loop_
_entity_poly.entity_id
_entity_poly.type
_entity_poly.pdbx_seq_one_letter_code
_entity_poly.pdbx_strand_id
1 'polypeptide(L)'
;MGGGRRSHHQHHHVDPGLGAGVATLQDTAPSEQPQPVRVEHLSTPSSRLIDGVRFSYADNDADHGLLDVTFRNVTNGDLQTMRYADVPVELWRRIQQAGDDASVSRAVNNDVFGAFPSHPLDEDDLRPQPDTAEPAAAQEEPTTNAAATSRGAQAHCPHCGQFVGETEHHCPVTTAARRVYVSDHGQLAIPNATALREHCDFGDDAQLRIPLEGYYRLPDDPHGYAVFGDATIPGPRAEFDPAAAAADLACGCGRAGCQHAQLAAAELVDLMRSPRVRTPDRRASTAVLGELAAEHDESVRAQERSRSEPGTAAMSYMDNPSAFETAYRQAQQRVAAGEPPIPYLIENATGGLGSRDGGRPFGVELEFDLPHDVNRAAALRSIAEDLYQAGLSQSRTMDRWHASARDGYTEAANAWRLEHDATVAGEIVSPILWDTPETWRNLATVCDIVRRHGGQASVRAGGHVHVGAGNFDHTVENHNRLMELVDAHSDTLFRLASNPERGTHRGVRWCSPNRIPAQGYRDIGHARDANNGHNLAVNMQSVFGGHSDHVEYRMWDATLDPAVIQSQVKLSLGLTEAAFRDAGSPSRPNGGRVDRLGDHHAQFGRRRLVGEQWRQATRGFRSLMDTVFHRDEDRAQLTGLFAVTRWQRARATR
;
A
#
# COMPACT_ATOMS: atom_id res chain seq x y z
N MET A 1 -0.78 -63.37 37.32
CA MET A 1 -0.45 -62.66 38.58
C MET A 1 -0.41 -61.17 38.25
N GLY A 2 -1.22 -60.23 38.75
CA GLY A 2 -2.36 -60.20 39.67
C GLY A 2 -2.66 -58.72 39.99
N GLY A 3 -3.95 -58.31 39.95
CA GLY A 3 -4.54 -57.11 40.58
C GLY A 3 -4.24 -55.75 39.91
N GLY A 4 -5.18 -54.92 39.44
CA GLY A 4 -6.62 -54.82 39.70
C GLY A 4 -6.93 -53.85 40.85
N ARG A 5 -7.26 -52.58 40.55
CA ARG A 5 -8.07 -51.70 41.43
C ARG A 5 -8.96 -50.78 40.60
N ARG A 6 -10.27 -50.97 40.77
CA ARG A 6 -11.36 -50.07 40.38
C ARG A 6 -11.65 -49.13 41.55
N SER A 7 -12.14 -47.93 41.26
CA SER A 7 -12.89 -47.11 42.23
C SER A 7 -14.16 -46.60 41.57
N HIS A 8 -15.28 -47.04 42.15
CA HIS A 8 -16.65 -46.60 41.93
C HIS A 8 -16.94 -45.33 42.74
N HIS A 9 -17.73 -44.42 42.17
CA HIS A 9 -18.68 -43.51 42.83
C HIS A 9 -19.54 -42.91 41.70
N GLN A 10 -20.83 -42.62 41.78
CA GLN A 10 -21.96 -43.10 42.57
C GLN A 10 -23.19 -42.53 41.82
N HIS A 11 -24.22 -43.34 41.60
CA HIS A 11 -25.46 -42.93 40.92
C HIS A 11 -26.32 -42.06 41.82
N HIS A 12 -26.94 -41.01 41.26
CA HIS A 12 -28.21 -40.48 41.74
C HIS A 12 -29.24 -40.50 40.61
N HIS A 13 -30.18 -41.44 40.73
CA HIS A 13 -31.49 -41.43 40.08
C HIS A 13 -32.48 -40.80 41.06
N VAL A 14 -33.30 -39.86 40.58
CA VAL A 14 -34.66 -39.61 41.09
C VAL A 14 -35.58 -39.44 39.88
N ASP A 15 -36.71 -40.12 39.96
CA ASP A 15 -37.72 -40.40 38.93
C ASP A 15 -38.60 -39.19 38.52
N PRO A 16 -39.41 -39.33 37.45
CA PRO A 16 -40.16 -38.27 36.79
C PRO A 16 -41.58 -38.10 37.36
N GLY A 17 -42.10 -36.87 37.34
CA GLY A 17 -43.47 -36.55 37.72
C GLY A 17 -44.13 -35.62 36.71
N LEU A 18 -45.13 -36.16 36.02
CA LEU A 18 -46.08 -35.50 35.12
C LEU A 18 -46.88 -34.39 35.83
N GLY A 19 -47.20 -33.32 35.10
CA GLY A 19 -48.17 -32.32 35.54
C GLY A 19 -48.50 -31.33 34.42
N ALA A 20 -49.61 -31.59 33.72
CA ALA A 20 -50.22 -30.69 32.75
C ALA A 20 -50.74 -29.41 33.43
N GLY A 21 -50.56 -28.27 32.77
CA GLY A 21 -51.12 -26.98 33.19
C GLY A 21 -51.12 -26.00 32.02
N VAL A 22 -52.22 -25.98 31.27
CA VAL A 22 -52.53 -24.96 30.25
C VAL A 22 -52.83 -23.65 30.98
N ALA A 23 -52.03 -22.62 30.73
CA ALA A 23 -52.36 -21.24 31.05
C ALA A 23 -51.90 -20.33 29.89
N THR A 24 -52.85 -19.95 29.06
CA THR A 24 -52.75 -18.84 28.11
C THR A 24 -52.60 -17.53 28.87
N LEU A 25 -51.41 -16.94 28.81
CA LEU A 25 -51.19 -15.53 29.13
C LEU A 25 -50.96 -14.78 27.82
N GLN A 26 -51.91 -13.92 27.47
CA GLN A 26 -51.76 -12.89 26.47
C GLN A 26 -50.81 -11.82 27.02
N ASP A 27 -49.55 -11.83 26.58
CA ASP A 27 -48.67 -10.68 26.73
C ASP A 27 -48.94 -9.71 25.57
N THR A 28 -49.54 -8.58 25.93
CA THR A 28 -49.62 -7.40 25.08
C THR A 28 -48.32 -6.63 25.23
N ALA A 29 -47.31 -6.97 24.42
CA ALA A 29 -46.10 -6.17 24.32
C ALA A 29 -46.41 -4.87 23.57
N PRO A 30 -46.00 -3.69 24.08
CA PRO A 30 -46.08 -2.46 23.32
C PRO A 30 -45.08 -2.52 22.17
N SER A 31 -45.60 -2.44 20.94
CA SER A 31 -44.84 -2.18 19.72
C SER A 31 -44.31 -0.74 19.77
N GLU A 32 -43.28 -0.49 20.57
CA GLU A 32 -42.40 0.65 20.33
C GLU A 32 -41.42 0.24 19.23
N GLN A 33 -41.66 0.76 18.01
CA GLN A 33 -40.60 0.75 17.00
C GLN A 33 -39.36 1.42 17.62
N PRO A 34 -38.17 0.81 17.54
CA PRO A 34 -36.96 1.43 18.05
C PRO A 34 -36.78 2.77 17.33
N GLN A 35 -36.87 3.87 18.07
CA GLN A 35 -36.60 5.18 17.50
C GLN A 35 -35.17 5.21 16.93
N PRO A 36 -34.94 5.86 15.79
CA PRO A 36 -33.61 5.98 15.21
C PRO A 36 -32.65 6.59 16.24
N VAL A 37 -31.70 5.79 16.73
CA VAL A 37 -30.67 6.27 17.65
C VAL A 37 -29.67 7.06 16.84
N ARG A 38 -29.79 8.39 16.88
CA ARG A 38 -28.80 9.31 16.32
C ARG A 38 -27.60 9.35 17.27
N VAL A 39 -26.54 8.60 16.96
CA VAL A 39 -25.25 8.73 17.64
C VAL A 39 -24.48 9.87 16.96
N GLU A 40 -24.61 11.10 17.47
CA GLU A 40 -23.73 12.20 17.09
C GLU A 40 -22.46 12.14 17.95
N HIS A 41 -21.40 11.53 17.42
CA HIS A 41 -20.05 11.72 17.97
C HIS A 41 -19.36 12.84 17.19
N LEU A 42 -19.25 14.02 17.79
CA LEU A 42 -18.42 15.12 17.27
C LEU A 42 -16.96 14.83 17.62
N SER A 43 -16.15 14.48 16.61
CA SER A 43 -14.73 14.16 16.75
C SER A 43 -13.82 15.39 16.63
N THR A 44 -12.64 15.34 17.26
CA THR A 44 -11.62 16.40 17.23
C THR A 44 -10.67 16.32 16.01
N PRO A 45 -10.02 17.42 15.59
CA PRO A 45 -9.61 17.63 14.18
C PRO A 45 -8.41 16.84 13.62
N SER A 46 -7.71 15.99 14.38
CA SER A 46 -6.35 15.58 13.98
C SER A 46 -6.20 14.20 13.34
N SER A 47 -7.25 13.40 13.18
CA SER A 47 -7.22 12.23 12.29
C SER A 47 -8.60 11.60 12.16
N ARG A 48 -9.18 11.53 10.94
CA ARG A 48 -9.82 10.32 10.36
C ARG A 48 -10.74 10.61 9.18
N LEU A 49 -10.84 9.59 8.33
CA LEU A 49 -11.69 9.52 7.15
C LEU A 49 -13.19 9.46 7.50
N ILE A 50 -13.61 8.90 8.63
CA ILE A 50 -15.04 8.72 8.96
C ILE A 50 -15.54 9.83 9.90
N ASP A 51 -16.55 10.58 9.44
CA ASP A 51 -17.17 11.72 10.10
C ASP A 51 -18.46 11.32 10.86
N GLY A 52 -19.16 10.26 10.42
CA GLY A 52 -20.37 9.78 11.10
C GLY A 52 -20.84 8.40 10.65
N VAL A 53 -21.64 7.73 11.50
CA VAL A 53 -22.27 6.44 11.18
C VAL A 53 -23.73 6.44 11.68
N ARG A 54 -24.67 5.98 10.85
CA ARG A 54 -26.10 5.86 11.20
C ARG A 54 -26.61 4.49 10.79
N PHE A 55 -27.40 3.84 11.64
CA PHE A 55 -28.04 2.57 11.33
C PHE A 55 -29.57 2.69 11.41
N SER A 56 -30.27 2.08 10.46
CA SER A 56 -31.73 1.94 10.45
C SER A 56 -32.11 0.50 10.16
N TYR A 57 -32.99 -0.09 10.98
CA TYR A 57 -33.50 -1.44 10.74
C TYR A 57 -34.22 -1.51 9.38
N ALA A 58 -34.08 -2.63 8.68
CA ALA A 58 -34.82 -2.86 7.45
C ALA A 58 -36.29 -3.16 7.78
N ASP A 59 -37.20 -2.75 6.89
CA ASP A 59 -38.64 -2.97 7.07
C ASP A 59 -38.93 -4.47 7.21
N ASN A 60 -39.34 -4.88 8.42
CA ASN A 60 -39.66 -6.27 8.81
C ASN A 60 -38.47 -7.24 8.96
N ASP A 61 -37.23 -6.76 9.04
CA ASP A 61 -36.07 -7.59 9.41
C ASP A 61 -35.43 -7.06 10.70
N ALA A 62 -35.58 -7.81 11.79
CA ALA A 62 -35.02 -7.46 13.10
C ALA A 62 -33.53 -7.81 13.21
N ASP A 63 -32.99 -8.56 12.26
CA ASP A 63 -31.61 -9.06 12.26
C ASP A 63 -30.71 -8.27 11.29
N HIS A 64 -31.27 -7.48 10.37
CA HIS A 64 -30.52 -6.67 9.40
C HIS A 64 -31.03 -5.22 9.28
N GLY A 65 -30.17 -4.34 8.75
CA GLY A 65 -30.53 -2.96 8.47
C GLY A 65 -29.63 -2.28 7.45
N LEU A 66 -29.88 -0.99 7.26
CA LEU A 66 -29.07 -0.09 6.44
C LEU A 66 -28.08 0.65 7.34
N LEU A 67 -26.81 0.70 6.94
CA LEU A 67 -25.76 1.46 7.61
C LEU A 67 -25.28 2.58 6.69
N ASP A 68 -25.48 3.83 7.08
CA ASP A 68 -24.94 5.01 6.40
C ASP A 68 -23.62 5.40 7.07
N VAL A 69 -22.54 5.49 6.30
CA VAL A 69 -21.21 5.92 6.76
C VAL A 69 -20.83 7.20 6.04
N THR A 70 -20.69 8.29 6.78
CA THR A 70 -20.23 9.59 6.29
C THR A 70 -18.73 9.71 6.47
N PHE A 71 -18.01 10.08 5.41
CA PHE A 71 -16.57 10.32 5.43
C PHE A 71 -16.22 11.71 4.92
N ARG A 72 -15.11 12.23 5.42
CA ARG A 72 -14.51 13.48 4.95
C ARG A 72 -13.51 13.19 3.85
N ASN A 73 -13.75 13.72 2.66
CA ASN A 73 -12.84 13.62 1.54
C ASN A 73 -11.56 14.40 1.87
N VAL A 74 -10.43 13.69 1.88
CA VAL A 74 -9.11 14.25 2.23
C VAL A 74 -8.60 15.29 1.24
N THR A 75 -9.17 15.35 0.03
CA THR A 75 -8.70 16.22 -1.06
C THR A 75 -9.37 17.59 -1.01
N ASN A 76 -10.67 17.65 -0.73
CA ASN A 76 -11.44 18.90 -0.78
C ASN A 76 -12.17 19.22 0.54
N GLY A 77 -12.17 18.31 1.51
CA GLY A 77 -12.83 18.49 2.81
C GLY A 77 -14.34 18.20 2.82
N ASP A 78 -14.92 17.84 1.67
CA ASP A 78 -16.35 17.58 1.53
C ASP A 78 -16.76 16.30 2.25
N LEU A 79 -17.98 16.26 2.76
CA LEU A 79 -18.56 15.06 3.36
C LEU A 79 -19.26 14.24 2.28
N GLN A 80 -18.99 12.94 2.24
CA GLN A 80 -19.69 11.99 1.37
C GLN A 80 -20.25 10.86 2.23
N THR A 81 -21.51 10.47 1.98
CA THR A 81 -22.16 9.37 2.71
C THR A 81 -22.36 8.17 1.81
N MET A 82 -21.96 6.99 2.27
CA MET A 82 -22.19 5.71 1.60
C MET A 82 -23.16 4.87 2.42
N ARG A 83 -24.20 4.34 1.77
CA ARG A 83 -25.19 3.45 2.37
C ARG A 83 -24.84 2.00 2.07
N TYR A 84 -24.80 1.18 3.10
CA TYR A 84 -24.57 -0.27 3.05
C TYR A 84 -25.87 -1.00 3.41
N ALA A 85 -26.31 -1.93 2.56
CA ALA A 85 -27.52 -2.72 2.78
C ALA A 85 -27.22 -4.08 3.45
N ASP A 86 -28.25 -4.70 4.03
CA ASP A 86 -28.20 -6.03 4.65
C ASP A 86 -27.14 -6.18 5.75
N VAL A 87 -26.89 -5.11 6.51
CA VAL A 87 -25.89 -5.08 7.58
C VAL A 87 -26.47 -5.76 8.83
N PRO A 88 -25.86 -6.84 9.37
CA PRO A 88 -26.36 -7.52 10.55
C PRO A 88 -26.39 -6.63 11.79
N VAL A 89 -27.44 -6.73 12.59
CA VAL A 89 -27.61 -5.95 13.83
C VAL A 89 -26.49 -6.24 14.83
N GLU A 90 -25.95 -7.44 14.88
CA GLU A 90 -24.76 -7.77 15.70
C GLU A 90 -23.52 -6.98 15.27
N LEU A 91 -23.34 -6.69 13.99
CA LEU A 91 -22.25 -5.84 13.51
C LEU A 91 -22.47 -4.39 13.96
N TRP A 92 -23.70 -3.89 13.84
CA TRP A 92 -24.04 -2.57 14.39
C TRP A 92 -23.79 -2.48 15.90
N ARG A 93 -24.20 -3.49 16.69
CA ARG A 93 -23.93 -3.54 18.14
C ARG A 93 -22.42 -3.51 18.44
N ARG A 94 -21.59 -4.16 17.62
CA ARG A 94 -20.12 -4.09 17.75
C ARG A 94 -19.57 -2.69 17.46
N ILE A 95 -20.09 -2.02 16.43
CA ILE A 95 -19.73 -0.63 16.12
C ILE A 95 -20.12 0.30 17.28
N GLN A 96 -21.31 0.11 17.88
CA GLN A 96 -21.74 0.88 19.06
C GLN A 96 -20.89 0.62 20.30
N GLN A 97 -20.38 -0.61 20.47
CA GLN A 97 -19.53 -0.99 21.60
C GLN A 97 -18.06 -0.55 21.43
N ALA A 98 -17.68 -0.05 20.25
CA ALA A 98 -16.37 0.53 20.03
C ALA A 98 -16.26 1.85 20.81
N GLY A 99 -15.61 1.81 21.97
CA GLY A 99 -15.54 2.94 22.90
C GLY A 99 -14.66 4.12 22.46
N ASP A 100 -14.11 4.09 21.24
CA ASP A 100 -13.33 5.19 20.67
C ASP A 100 -13.42 5.24 19.12
N ASP A 101 -13.13 6.41 18.56
CA ASP A 101 -13.13 6.69 17.12
C ASP A 101 -12.22 5.75 16.31
N ALA A 102 -11.17 5.21 16.94
CA ALA A 102 -10.18 4.36 16.27
C ALA A 102 -10.78 2.98 16.03
N SER A 103 -11.51 2.50 17.01
CA SER A 103 -12.21 1.23 17.04
C SER A 103 -13.43 1.28 16.14
N VAL A 104 -14.17 2.39 16.10
CA VAL A 104 -15.25 2.62 15.12
C VAL A 104 -14.70 2.58 13.70
N SER A 105 -13.64 3.35 13.42
CA SER A 105 -13.01 3.37 12.08
C SER A 105 -12.50 2.00 11.66
N ARG A 106 -11.90 1.25 12.59
CA ARG A 106 -11.42 -0.11 12.34
C ARG A 106 -12.56 -1.09 12.07
N ALA A 107 -13.64 -1.02 12.85
CA ALA A 107 -14.80 -1.89 12.68
C ALA A 107 -15.48 -1.64 11.32
N VAL A 108 -15.66 -0.38 10.93
CA VAL A 108 -16.23 -0.04 9.62
C VAL A 108 -15.30 -0.49 8.47
N ASN A 109 -14.01 -0.20 8.55
CA ASN A 109 -13.06 -0.58 7.50
C ASN A 109 -12.93 -2.10 7.32
N ASN A 110 -12.88 -2.86 8.41
CA ASN A 110 -12.62 -4.30 8.34
C ASN A 110 -13.88 -5.13 8.09
N ASP A 111 -15.01 -4.72 8.69
CA ASP A 111 -16.20 -5.56 8.72
C ASP A 111 -17.31 -5.08 7.80
N VAL A 112 -17.29 -3.80 7.37
CA VAL A 112 -18.34 -3.23 6.49
C VAL A 112 -17.83 -3.09 5.05
N PHE A 113 -16.67 -2.46 4.86
CA PHE A 113 -16.16 -2.17 3.52
C PHE A 113 -15.82 -3.45 2.74
N GLY A 114 -16.41 -3.59 1.55
CA GLY A 114 -16.23 -4.77 0.68
C GLY A 114 -17.02 -6.02 1.11
N ALA A 115 -17.64 -6.01 2.30
CA ALA A 115 -18.47 -7.11 2.79
C ALA A 115 -19.95 -6.97 2.37
N PHE A 116 -20.44 -5.73 2.24
CA PHE A 116 -21.84 -5.42 1.93
C PHE A 116 -21.98 -4.58 0.65
N PRO A 117 -23.10 -4.73 -0.11
CA PRO A 117 -23.40 -3.85 -1.23
C PRO A 117 -23.51 -2.40 -0.76
N SER A 118 -22.89 -1.47 -1.48
CA SER A 118 -22.89 -0.06 -1.12
C SER A 118 -23.25 0.86 -2.28
N HIS A 119 -23.92 1.97 -2.01
CA HIS A 119 -24.14 3.05 -2.97
C HIS A 119 -23.94 4.43 -2.30
N PRO A 120 -23.40 5.42 -3.03
CA PRO A 120 -23.38 6.80 -2.54
C PRO A 120 -24.81 7.30 -2.39
N LEU A 121 -25.05 8.09 -1.34
CA LEU A 121 -26.29 8.86 -1.19
C LEU A 121 -26.08 10.23 -1.82
N ASP A 122 -26.97 10.61 -2.73
CA ASP A 122 -27.00 11.98 -3.26
C ASP A 122 -27.64 12.92 -2.23
N GLU A 123 -27.43 14.23 -2.36
CA GLU A 123 -28.03 15.22 -1.45
C GLU A 123 -29.56 15.11 -1.36
N ASP A 124 -30.21 14.64 -2.43
CA ASP A 124 -31.65 14.45 -2.49
C ASP A 124 -32.14 13.26 -1.64
N ASP A 125 -31.31 12.25 -1.39
CA ASP A 125 -31.62 11.10 -0.52
C ASP A 125 -31.49 11.44 0.98
N LEU A 126 -30.74 12.50 1.30
CA LEU A 126 -30.47 12.95 2.67
C LEU A 126 -31.49 13.99 3.16
N ARG A 127 -32.29 14.56 2.26
CA ARG A 127 -33.35 15.51 2.62
C ARG A 127 -34.54 14.74 3.18
N PRO A 128 -34.98 15.04 4.42
CA PRO A 128 -36.31 14.62 4.86
C PRO A 128 -37.32 15.12 3.83
N GLN A 129 -38.17 14.26 3.27
CA GLN A 129 -39.22 14.71 2.35
C GLN A 129 -40.07 15.76 3.09
N PRO A 130 -40.14 17.01 2.61
CA PRO A 130 -40.92 18.03 3.27
C PRO A 130 -42.40 17.73 3.09
N ASP A 131 -43.14 17.71 4.19
CA ASP A 131 -44.58 17.92 4.15
C ASP A 131 -44.87 19.23 3.42
N THR A 132 -45.77 19.16 2.45
CA THR A 132 -46.09 20.23 1.50
C THR A 132 -46.59 21.50 2.19
N ALA A 133 -45.82 22.59 2.10
CA ALA A 133 -46.32 23.95 2.24
C ALA A 133 -45.47 24.94 1.41
N GLU A 134 -46.11 25.62 0.46
CA GLU A 134 -45.54 26.69 -0.37
C GLU A 134 -45.05 27.89 0.48
N PRO A 135 -43.97 28.57 0.05
CA PRO A 135 -43.78 29.96 0.42
C PRO A 135 -43.74 30.91 -0.78
N ALA A 136 -44.29 32.09 -0.51
CA ALA A 136 -44.50 33.22 -1.39
C ALA A 136 -43.23 34.03 -1.68
N ALA A 137 -43.28 34.71 -2.83
CA ALA A 137 -42.29 35.62 -3.39
C ALA A 137 -42.23 37.00 -2.71
N ALA A 138 -41.04 37.62 -2.75
CA ALA A 138 -40.77 39.08 -2.81
C ALA A 138 -39.25 39.29 -2.58
N GLN A 139 -38.52 40.25 -3.12
CA GLN A 139 -38.75 41.35 -4.07
C GLN A 139 -37.36 41.87 -4.47
N GLU A 140 -37.16 42.14 -5.77
CA GLU A 140 -36.12 43.05 -6.28
C GLU A 140 -36.56 44.51 -6.08
N GLU A 141 -35.61 45.46 -6.03
CA GLU A 141 -35.70 46.88 -6.46
C GLU A 141 -34.38 47.63 -6.11
N PRO A 142 -34.03 48.79 -6.70
CA PRO A 142 -33.10 48.82 -7.82
C PRO A 142 -32.02 49.93 -7.71
N THR A 143 -31.44 50.23 -8.87
CA THR A 143 -30.24 50.97 -9.28
C THR A 143 -30.20 52.50 -9.01
N THR A 144 -29.07 53.08 -9.45
CA THR A 144 -28.74 54.48 -9.80
C THR A 144 -27.82 55.18 -8.78
N ASN A 145 -26.83 56.01 -9.13
CA ASN A 145 -26.65 56.84 -10.32
C ASN A 145 -25.17 57.26 -10.51
N ALA A 146 -24.86 57.66 -11.74
CA ALA A 146 -23.58 58.20 -12.19
C ALA A 146 -23.32 59.64 -11.69
N ALA A 147 -22.04 60.00 -11.51
CA ALA A 147 -21.55 61.37 -11.67
C ALA A 147 -20.06 61.36 -12.04
N ALA A 148 -19.74 61.93 -13.20
CA ALA A 148 -18.39 62.22 -13.64
C ALA A 148 -17.94 63.60 -13.11
N THR A 149 -16.67 63.76 -12.73
CA THR A 149 -15.96 65.05 -12.83
C THR A 149 -14.44 64.88 -12.68
N SER A 150 -13.72 65.68 -13.48
CA SER A 150 -12.30 66.09 -13.42
C SER A 150 -11.18 65.03 -13.39
N ARG A 151 -10.52 64.88 -14.55
CA ARG A 151 -9.17 64.31 -14.69
C ARG A 151 -8.13 65.22 -14.01
N GLY A 152 -7.87 65.01 -12.74
CA GLY A 152 -6.57 65.32 -12.12
C GLY A 152 -5.56 64.25 -12.56
N ALA A 153 -4.30 64.64 -12.77
CA ALA A 153 -3.24 63.71 -13.16
C ALA A 153 -3.18 62.55 -12.15
N GLN A 154 -3.51 61.35 -12.64
CA GLN A 154 -3.57 60.11 -11.89
C GLN A 154 -2.16 59.74 -11.42
N ALA A 155 -1.84 59.97 -10.15
CA ALA A 155 -0.55 59.60 -9.59
C ALA A 155 -0.60 58.13 -9.12
N HIS A 156 0.23 57.27 -9.70
CA HIS A 156 0.48 55.94 -9.14
C HIS A 156 1.53 56.04 -8.03
N CYS A 157 1.44 55.17 -7.03
CA CYS A 157 2.46 55.07 -5.99
C CYS A 157 3.77 54.56 -6.62
N PRO A 158 4.91 55.26 -6.43
CA PRO A 158 6.19 54.87 -7.03
C PRO A 158 6.76 53.56 -6.45
N HIS A 159 6.18 53.05 -5.36
CA HIS A 159 6.65 51.84 -4.69
C HIS A 159 5.79 50.61 -5.00
N CYS A 160 4.45 50.71 -4.99
CA CYS A 160 3.55 49.56 -5.20
C CYS A 160 2.75 49.57 -6.50
N GLY A 161 2.93 50.59 -7.34
CA GLY A 161 2.22 50.74 -8.61
C GLY A 161 0.72 51.03 -8.47
N GLN A 162 0.14 50.98 -7.27
CA GLN A 162 -1.29 51.23 -7.07
C GLN A 162 -1.67 52.67 -7.38
N PHE A 163 -2.88 52.85 -7.92
CA PHE A 163 -3.49 54.16 -8.11
C PHE A 163 -3.65 54.89 -6.78
N VAL A 164 -3.11 56.10 -6.67
CA VAL A 164 -3.28 56.97 -5.50
C VAL A 164 -4.21 58.11 -5.92
N GLY A 165 -5.48 58.00 -5.52
CA GLY A 165 -6.43 59.11 -5.61
C GLY A 165 -6.07 60.24 -4.63
N GLU A 166 -7.04 61.10 -4.30
CA GLU A 166 -6.85 62.19 -3.32
C GLU A 166 -6.79 61.71 -1.85
N THR A 167 -6.88 60.40 -1.61
CA THR A 167 -6.86 59.80 -0.27
C THR A 167 -5.45 59.41 0.18
N GLU A 168 -5.22 59.42 1.51
CA GLU A 168 -3.98 58.93 2.12
C GLU A 168 -3.69 57.48 1.70
N HIS A 169 -2.52 57.25 1.09
CA HIS A 169 -2.14 55.95 0.55
C HIS A 169 -1.21 55.19 1.51
N HIS A 170 -1.66 54.02 1.96
CA HIS A 170 -0.84 53.09 2.73
C HIS A 170 -0.17 52.08 1.79
N CYS A 171 1.06 52.39 1.36
CA CYS A 171 1.79 51.54 0.44
C CYS A 171 2.07 50.15 1.04
N PRO A 172 1.61 49.05 0.43
CA PRO A 172 1.86 47.71 0.95
C PRO A 172 3.35 47.38 1.04
N VAL A 173 4.21 47.95 0.18
CA VAL A 173 5.67 47.72 0.23
C VAL A 173 6.30 48.26 1.51
N THR A 174 5.84 49.42 2.00
CA THR A 174 6.40 50.06 3.21
C THR A 174 5.67 49.65 4.48
N THR A 175 4.42 49.17 4.37
CA THR A 175 3.58 48.81 5.52
C THR A 175 3.44 47.31 5.75
N ALA A 176 3.79 46.46 4.79
CA ALA A 176 3.72 45.02 4.97
C ALA A 176 4.69 44.57 6.07
N ALA A 177 4.20 43.67 6.93
CA ALA A 177 5.01 43.04 7.94
C ALA A 177 6.23 42.36 7.29
N ARG A 178 7.43 42.68 7.79
CA ARG A 178 8.65 42.03 7.36
C ARG A 178 8.70 40.62 7.93
N ARG A 179 9.07 39.65 7.10
CA ARG A 179 9.33 38.27 7.47
C ARG A 179 10.83 38.01 7.41
N VAL A 180 11.33 37.33 8.43
CA VAL A 180 12.72 36.86 8.50
C VAL A 180 12.77 35.40 8.06
N TYR A 181 13.58 35.12 7.06
CA TYR A 181 13.88 33.81 6.52
C TYR A 181 15.31 33.45 6.92
N VAL A 182 15.55 32.24 7.40
CA VAL A 182 16.87 31.78 7.85
C VAL A 182 17.31 30.62 6.96
N SER A 183 18.57 30.64 6.54
CA SER A 183 19.22 29.62 5.72
C SER A 183 20.51 29.13 6.37
N ASP A 184 21.26 28.28 5.68
CA ASP A 184 22.60 27.86 6.11
C ASP A 184 23.65 28.94 5.93
N HIS A 185 23.38 29.87 5.02
CA HIS A 185 24.30 30.95 4.68
C HIS A 185 23.94 32.26 5.39
N GLY A 186 22.77 32.39 6.03
CA GLY A 186 22.40 33.64 6.65
C GLY A 186 20.94 33.76 7.06
N GLN A 187 20.51 35.01 7.19
CA GLN A 187 19.11 35.37 7.37
C GLN A 187 18.74 36.54 6.45
N LEU A 188 17.48 36.57 6.03
CA LEU A 188 16.91 37.48 5.06
C LEU A 188 15.59 38.05 5.59
N ALA A 189 15.49 39.35 5.76
CA ALA A 189 14.32 40.09 6.20
C ALA A 189 13.74 40.93 5.05
N ILE A 190 12.61 40.48 4.50
CA ILE A 190 11.89 41.16 3.42
C ILE A 190 10.41 41.37 3.79
N PRO A 191 9.72 42.35 3.20
CA PRO A 191 8.27 42.42 3.27
C PRO A 191 7.62 41.12 2.81
N ASN A 192 6.48 40.75 3.40
CA ASN A 192 5.77 39.52 3.07
C ASN A 192 5.41 39.45 1.57
N ALA A 193 6.17 38.67 0.80
CA ALA A 193 6.05 38.60 -0.65
C ALA A 193 4.70 38.08 -1.14
N THR A 194 4.02 37.21 -0.38
CA THR A 194 2.65 36.77 -0.70
C THR A 194 1.68 37.94 -0.61
N ALA A 195 1.74 38.72 0.47
CA ALA A 195 0.90 39.90 0.66
C ALA A 195 1.19 40.97 -0.41
N LEU A 196 2.46 41.13 -0.82
CA LEU A 196 2.81 42.04 -1.90
C LEU A 196 2.26 41.58 -3.25
N ARG A 197 2.30 40.28 -3.55
CA ARG A 197 1.71 39.72 -4.78
C ARG A 197 0.19 39.88 -4.85
N GLU A 198 -0.49 39.84 -3.70
CA GLU A 198 -1.94 39.99 -3.61
C GLU A 198 -2.39 41.46 -3.63
N HIS A 199 -1.55 42.38 -3.17
CA HIS A 199 -1.95 43.76 -2.92
C HIS A 199 -1.19 44.81 -3.75
N CYS A 200 -0.13 44.48 -4.49
CA CYS A 200 0.57 45.42 -5.35
C CYS A 200 0.17 45.24 -6.82
N ASP A 201 0.17 46.35 -7.57
CA ASP A 201 0.05 46.31 -9.03
C ASP A 201 1.46 46.29 -9.62
N PHE A 202 1.79 45.23 -10.36
CA PHE A 202 3.11 45.05 -10.96
C PHE A 202 3.28 45.83 -12.27
N GLY A 203 2.20 46.43 -12.79
CA GLY A 203 2.22 47.20 -14.03
C GLY A 203 2.70 46.41 -15.26
N ASP A 204 3.02 47.13 -16.33
CA ASP A 204 3.54 46.56 -17.57
C ASP A 204 4.99 46.03 -17.45
N ASP A 205 5.76 46.59 -16.51
CA ASP A 205 7.15 46.17 -16.24
C ASP A 205 7.22 44.83 -15.48
N ALA A 206 6.08 44.35 -14.98
CA ALA A 206 5.90 43.07 -14.30
C ALA A 206 6.92 42.81 -13.17
N GLN A 207 7.38 43.87 -12.49
CA GLN A 207 8.43 43.81 -11.47
C GLN A 207 8.16 44.84 -10.36
N LEU A 208 8.50 44.50 -9.11
CA LEU A 208 8.31 45.35 -7.92
C LEU A 208 9.63 45.44 -7.15
N ARG A 209 10.07 46.64 -6.78
CA ARG A 209 11.28 46.82 -5.93
C ARG A 209 10.88 46.78 -4.46
N ILE A 210 11.52 45.91 -3.70
CA ILE A 210 11.24 45.72 -2.26
C ILE A 210 12.51 45.90 -1.44
N PRO A 211 12.43 46.51 -0.24
CA PRO A 211 13.58 46.62 0.63
C PRO A 211 13.97 45.24 1.18
N LEU A 212 15.25 44.94 1.10
CA LEU A 212 15.87 43.71 1.56
C LEU A 212 16.92 44.06 2.61
N GLU A 213 16.90 43.34 3.74
CA GLU A 213 17.97 43.37 4.74
C GLU A 213 18.32 41.93 5.09
N GLY A 214 19.59 41.60 5.25
CA GLY A 214 20.01 40.26 5.61
C GLY A 214 21.38 40.23 6.24
N TYR A 215 21.76 39.08 6.77
CA TYR A 215 23.08 38.84 7.34
C TYR A 215 23.60 37.50 6.86
N TYR A 216 24.70 37.49 6.14
CA TYR A 216 25.21 36.31 5.43
C TYR A 216 26.64 35.99 5.81
N ARG A 217 26.93 34.70 6.02
CA ARG A 217 28.25 34.13 6.31
C ARG A 217 28.60 33.09 5.25
N LEU A 218 29.79 33.24 4.66
CA LEU A 218 30.33 32.27 3.70
C LEU A 218 31.11 31.17 4.42
N PRO A 219 31.23 29.95 3.86
CA PRO A 219 32.05 28.89 4.45
C PRO A 219 33.51 29.31 4.70
N ASP A 220 34.06 30.11 3.78
CA ASP A 220 35.44 30.60 3.82
C ASP A 220 35.60 31.95 4.54
N ASP A 221 34.51 32.56 5.02
CA ASP A 221 34.53 33.82 5.77
C ASP A 221 33.79 33.67 7.11
N PRO A 222 34.51 33.54 8.24
CA PRO A 222 33.86 33.40 9.54
C PRO A 222 33.11 34.68 9.95
N HIS A 223 33.43 35.82 9.34
CA HIS A 223 32.73 37.08 9.57
C HIS A 223 31.53 37.16 8.62
N GLY A 224 30.32 37.14 9.18
CA GLY A 224 29.14 37.43 8.37
C GLY A 224 29.00 38.93 8.15
N TYR A 225 28.40 39.33 7.03
CA TYR A 225 28.17 40.73 6.67
C TYR A 225 26.69 41.01 6.48
N ALA A 226 26.29 42.23 6.84
CA ALA A 226 24.97 42.74 6.52
C ALA A 226 24.86 42.99 5.02
N VAL A 227 23.79 42.50 4.41
CA VAL A 227 23.40 42.79 3.03
C VAL A 227 22.13 43.63 3.09
N PHE A 228 22.07 44.74 2.36
CA PHE A 228 20.91 45.63 2.37
C PHE A 228 20.76 46.34 1.03
N GLY A 229 19.55 46.73 0.69
CA GLY A 229 19.25 47.44 -0.55
C GLY A 229 17.83 47.14 -1.02
N ASP A 230 17.53 47.51 -2.26
CA ASP A 230 16.29 47.10 -2.90
C ASP A 230 16.56 45.85 -3.74
N ALA A 231 15.64 44.90 -3.70
CA ALA A 231 15.64 43.76 -4.61
C ALA A 231 14.39 43.81 -5.48
N THR A 232 14.53 43.44 -6.74
CA THR A 232 13.41 43.39 -7.67
C THR A 232 12.75 42.02 -7.60
N ILE A 233 11.44 41.97 -7.33
CA ILE A 233 10.64 40.75 -7.39
C ILE A 233 9.79 40.73 -8.66
N PRO A 234 9.66 39.58 -9.33
CA PRO A 234 8.88 39.46 -10.56
C PRO A 234 7.40 39.31 -10.19
N GLY A 235 6.54 39.85 -11.05
CA GLY A 235 5.12 39.58 -11.06
C GLY A 235 4.84 38.10 -11.35
N PRO A 236 3.61 37.62 -11.15
CA PRO A 236 3.27 36.19 -11.22
C PRO A 236 3.60 35.49 -12.55
N ARG A 237 3.82 36.26 -13.63
CA ARG A 237 4.04 35.76 -14.99
C ARG A 237 5.40 36.19 -15.60
N ALA A 238 6.20 36.96 -14.86
CA ALA A 238 7.48 37.45 -15.37
C ALA A 238 8.61 36.45 -15.10
N GLU A 239 9.53 36.34 -16.07
CA GLU A 239 10.78 35.61 -15.89
C GLU A 239 11.69 36.38 -14.91
N PHE A 240 12.38 35.64 -14.03
CA PHE A 240 13.20 36.22 -12.99
C PHE A 240 14.68 36.19 -13.36
N ASP A 241 15.34 37.36 -13.36
CA ASP A 241 16.78 37.50 -13.54
C ASP A 241 17.49 37.75 -12.18
N PRO A 242 18.24 36.77 -11.65
CA PRO A 242 18.96 36.91 -10.38
C PRO A 242 20.04 37.98 -10.38
N ALA A 243 20.68 38.23 -11.53
CA ALA A 243 21.73 39.24 -11.63
C ALA A 243 21.11 40.65 -11.55
N ALA A 244 19.98 40.87 -12.21
CA ALA A 244 19.22 42.12 -12.12
C ALA A 244 18.65 42.35 -10.71
N ALA A 245 18.14 41.30 -10.06
CA ALA A 245 17.61 41.40 -8.70
C ALA A 245 18.68 41.72 -7.63
N ALA A 246 19.94 41.36 -7.89
CA ALA A 246 21.08 41.66 -7.01
C ALA A 246 21.72 43.03 -7.25
N ALA A 247 21.37 43.73 -8.34
CA ALA A 247 22.10 44.89 -8.83
C ALA A 247 22.16 46.05 -7.82
N ASP A 248 21.10 46.21 -7.02
CA ASP A 248 20.97 47.29 -6.03
C ASP A 248 21.28 46.84 -4.59
N LEU A 249 21.81 45.62 -4.40
CA LEU A 249 22.20 45.11 -3.09
C LEU A 249 23.62 45.54 -2.72
N ALA A 250 23.75 46.27 -1.62
CA ALA A 250 25.00 46.58 -0.97
C ALA A 250 25.33 45.56 0.12
N CYS A 251 26.62 45.33 0.35
CA CYS A 251 27.10 44.47 1.42
C CYS A 251 28.13 45.20 2.28
N GLY A 252 28.06 45.00 3.59
CA GLY A 252 28.99 45.55 4.57
C GLY A 252 30.45 45.12 4.36
N CYS A 253 30.73 44.13 3.50
CA CYS A 253 32.10 43.76 3.12
C CYS A 253 32.78 44.78 2.19
N GLY A 254 32.03 45.78 1.68
CA GLY A 254 32.55 46.88 0.88
C GLY A 254 32.88 46.53 -0.58
N ARG A 255 32.58 45.31 -1.03
CA ARG A 255 32.81 44.87 -2.42
C ARG A 255 31.48 44.80 -3.18
N ALA A 256 31.39 45.52 -4.30
CA ALA A 256 30.25 45.43 -5.21
C ALA A 256 30.16 44.01 -5.81
N GLY A 257 28.95 43.46 -5.93
CA GLY A 257 28.72 42.14 -6.49
C GLY A 257 29.35 40.98 -5.70
N CYS A 258 29.62 41.16 -4.41
CA CYS A 258 30.21 40.11 -3.57
C CYS A 258 29.30 38.88 -3.43
N GLN A 259 29.89 37.74 -3.06
CA GLN A 259 29.16 36.49 -2.89
C GLN A 259 28.04 36.56 -1.83
N HIS A 260 28.18 37.40 -0.80
CA HIS A 260 27.10 37.64 0.18
C HIS A 260 25.84 38.25 -0.47
N ALA A 261 26.01 39.25 -1.34
CA ALA A 261 24.89 39.89 -2.03
C ALA A 261 24.27 38.95 -3.07
N GLN A 262 25.09 38.13 -3.75
CA GLN A 262 24.62 37.11 -4.67
C GLN A 262 23.81 36.02 -3.96
N LEU A 263 24.24 35.57 -2.78
CA LEU A 263 23.49 34.60 -1.97
C LEU A 263 22.16 35.16 -1.47
N ALA A 264 22.13 36.43 -1.04
CA ALA A 264 20.90 37.10 -0.64
C ALA A 264 19.88 37.16 -1.79
N ALA A 265 20.34 37.49 -3.00
CA ALA A 265 19.50 37.47 -4.19
C ALA A 265 19.05 36.05 -4.57
N ALA A 266 19.94 35.05 -4.53
CA ALA A 266 19.63 33.65 -4.80
C ALA A 266 18.53 33.11 -3.87
N GLU A 267 18.62 33.40 -2.57
CA GLU A 267 17.62 32.98 -1.58
C GLU A 267 16.27 33.65 -1.76
N LEU A 268 16.25 34.91 -2.17
CA LEU A 268 15.03 35.60 -2.56
C LEU A 268 14.37 34.88 -3.75
N VAL A 269 15.13 34.42 -4.75
CA VAL A 269 14.58 33.68 -5.90
C VAL A 269 13.87 32.41 -5.45
N ASP A 270 14.55 31.61 -4.65
CA ASP A 270 14.03 30.33 -4.21
C ASP A 270 12.78 30.51 -3.36
N LEU A 271 12.79 31.52 -2.49
CA LEU A 271 11.61 31.89 -1.70
C LEU A 271 10.43 32.26 -2.60
N MET A 272 10.68 32.97 -3.70
CA MET A 272 9.64 33.39 -4.65
C MET A 272 9.13 32.26 -5.55
N ARG A 273 9.94 31.21 -5.76
CA ARG A 273 9.62 30.03 -6.56
C ARG A 273 8.97 28.89 -5.76
N SER A 274 9.11 28.87 -4.43
CA SER A 274 8.49 27.86 -3.55
C SER A 274 7.39 28.46 -2.67
N PRO A 275 6.11 28.46 -3.10
CA PRO A 275 5.07 29.23 -2.42
C PRO A 275 4.65 28.72 -1.02
N ARG A 276 5.21 27.63 -0.49
CA ARG A 276 4.58 26.94 0.67
C ARG A 276 5.48 26.31 1.75
N VAL A 277 6.79 26.51 1.79
CA VAL A 277 7.64 25.83 2.79
C VAL A 277 8.13 26.78 3.88
N ARG A 278 7.83 26.47 5.16
CA ARG A 278 8.33 27.23 6.33
C ARG A 278 9.82 26.91 6.54
N THR A 279 10.58 27.87 7.06
CA THR A 279 12.05 27.82 7.15
C THR A 279 12.69 26.69 7.98
N PRO A 280 12.06 26.14 9.06
CA PRO A 280 12.57 24.92 9.70
C PRO A 280 12.52 23.68 8.81
N ASP A 281 11.59 23.63 7.84
CA ASP A 281 11.43 22.52 6.90
C ASP A 281 12.49 22.53 5.79
N ARG A 282 13.25 23.63 5.60
CA ARG A 282 14.19 23.74 4.48
C ARG A 282 15.48 22.95 4.71
N ARG A 283 16.00 22.91 5.95
CA ARG A 283 17.14 22.04 6.31
C ARG A 283 16.75 20.56 6.26
N ALA A 284 15.55 20.24 6.74
CA ALA A 284 14.98 18.91 6.59
C ALA A 284 14.79 18.57 5.11
N SER A 285 14.26 19.49 4.30
CA SER A 285 14.02 19.27 2.87
C SER A 285 15.32 19.13 2.07
N THR A 286 16.37 19.91 2.31
CA THR A 286 17.64 19.75 1.57
C THR A 286 18.38 18.47 1.97
N ALA A 287 18.35 18.08 3.25
CA ALA A 287 18.87 16.79 3.68
C ALA A 287 18.07 15.63 3.08
N VAL A 288 16.74 15.69 3.15
CA VAL A 288 15.82 14.69 2.57
C VAL A 288 15.97 14.61 1.05
N LEU A 289 16.12 15.74 0.35
CA LEU A 289 16.34 15.75 -1.11
C LEU A 289 17.72 15.20 -1.47
N GLY A 290 18.75 15.44 -0.65
CA GLY A 290 20.08 14.84 -0.84
C GLY A 290 20.09 13.33 -0.60
N GLU A 291 19.39 12.87 0.44
CA GLU A 291 19.18 11.45 0.74
C GLU A 291 18.40 10.77 -0.39
N LEU A 292 17.26 11.34 -0.83
CA LEU A 292 16.49 10.83 -1.98
C LEU A 292 17.34 10.76 -3.25
N ALA A 293 18.14 11.79 -3.55
CA ALA A 293 18.99 11.79 -4.73
C ALA A 293 20.06 10.70 -4.67
N ALA A 294 20.65 10.45 -3.49
CA ALA A 294 21.63 9.38 -3.29
C ALA A 294 20.99 7.99 -3.42
N GLU A 295 19.79 7.80 -2.84
CA GLU A 295 19.01 6.56 -2.98
C GLU A 295 18.63 6.29 -4.44
N HIS A 296 18.18 7.33 -5.16
CA HIS A 296 17.87 7.24 -6.59
C HIS A 296 19.11 6.85 -7.42
N ASP A 297 20.24 7.51 -7.20
CA ASP A 297 21.50 7.20 -7.86
C ASP A 297 21.97 5.76 -7.58
N GLU A 298 21.78 5.28 -6.35
CA GLU A 298 22.09 3.89 -5.98
C GLU A 298 21.17 2.89 -6.71
N SER A 299 19.86 3.19 -6.76
CA SER A 299 18.89 2.40 -7.53
C SER A 299 19.28 2.31 -9.00
N VAL A 300 19.60 3.43 -9.65
CA VAL A 300 20.02 3.47 -11.06
C VAL A 300 21.28 2.61 -11.28
N ARG A 301 22.31 2.76 -10.43
CA ARG A 301 23.54 1.94 -10.54
C ARG A 301 23.26 0.46 -10.28
N ALA A 302 22.37 0.12 -9.35
CA ALA A 302 21.97 -1.26 -9.11
C ALA A 302 21.27 -1.86 -10.33
N GLN A 303 20.42 -1.08 -11.00
CA GLN A 303 19.73 -1.50 -12.22
C GLN A 303 20.72 -1.73 -13.37
N GLU A 304 21.68 -0.84 -13.56
CA GLU A 304 22.74 -0.99 -14.56
C GLU A 304 23.59 -2.24 -14.31
N ARG A 305 23.94 -2.55 -13.05
CA ARG A 305 24.62 -3.80 -12.69
C ARG A 305 23.78 -5.03 -13.05
N SER A 306 22.51 -5.05 -12.65
CA SER A 306 21.59 -6.17 -12.97
C SER A 306 21.43 -6.38 -14.48
N ARG A 307 21.45 -5.32 -15.29
CA ARG A 307 21.41 -5.40 -16.77
C ARG A 307 22.72 -5.84 -17.41
N SER A 308 23.87 -5.44 -16.85
CA SER A 308 25.20 -5.70 -17.43
C SER A 308 25.79 -7.05 -17.02
N GLU A 309 25.31 -7.63 -15.92
CA GLU A 309 25.65 -8.97 -15.45
C GLU A 309 24.47 -9.95 -15.61
N PRO A 310 23.87 -10.11 -16.82
CA PRO A 310 22.88 -11.15 -17.01
C PRO A 310 23.62 -12.47 -16.80
N GLY A 311 23.36 -13.14 -15.67
CA GLY A 311 23.97 -14.43 -15.39
C GLY A 311 23.83 -15.31 -16.62
N THR A 312 24.94 -15.88 -17.09
CA THR A 312 24.95 -16.73 -18.29
C THR A 312 23.93 -17.83 -18.09
N ALA A 313 22.77 -17.69 -18.75
CA ALA A 313 21.69 -18.65 -18.63
C ALA A 313 22.19 -19.99 -19.17
N ALA A 314 22.32 -20.98 -18.30
CA ALA A 314 22.92 -22.26 -18.67
C ALA A 314 22.12 -22.96 -19.79
N MET A 315 20.78 -22.89 -19.76
CA MET A 315 19.95 -23.45 -20.85
C MET A 315 18.54 -22.85 -20.99
N SER A 316 18.30 -21.99 -21.98
CA SER A 316 16.96 -21.44 -22.29
C SER A 316 15.92 -22.54 -22.61
N TYR A 317 14.80 -22.58 -21.89
CA TYR A 317 13.70 -23.51 -22.14
C TYR A 317 12.90 -23.14 -23.40
N MET A 318 12.87 -21.87 -23.78
CA MET A 318 12.26 -21.39 -25.00
C MET A 318 13.05 -21.83 -26.23
N ASP A 319 14.38 -21.72 -26.19
CA ASP A 319 15.26 -22.13 -27.28
C ASP A 319 15.52 -23.64 -27.29
N ASN A 320 15.45 -24.28 -26.12
CA ASN A 320 15.57 -25.74 -25.98
C ASN A 320 14.36 -26.34 -25.22
N PRO A 321 13.21 -26.54 -25.89
CA PRO A 321 12.04 -27.17 -25.28
C PRO A 321 12.29 -28.60 -24.73
N SER A 322 13.31 -29.29 -25.26
CA SER A 322 13.65 -30.65 -24.79
C SER A 322 14.29 -30.66 -23.40
N ALA A 323 14.94 -29.55 -23.01
CA ALA A 323 15.46 -29.36 -21.65
C ALA A 323 14.32 -29.37 -20.63
N PHE A 324 13.28 -28.57 -20.88
CA PHE A 324 12.06 -28.56 -20.09
C PHE A 324 11.39 -29.94 -20.04
N GLU A 325 11.26 -30.62 -21.19
CA GLU A 325 10.68 -31.97 -21.19
C GLU A 325 11.48 -32.97 -20.36
N THR A 326 12.80 -32.86 -20.35
CA THR A 326 13.69 -33.70 -19.55
C THR A 326 13.48 -33.45 -18.07
N ALA A 327 13.51 -32.18 -17.63
CA ALA A 327 13.25 -31.80 -16.24
C ALA A 327 11.83 -32.23 -15.79
N TYR A 328 10.83 -32.07 -16.66
CA TYR A 328 9.46 -32.50 -16.38
C TYR A 328 9.35 -34.01 -16.20
N ARG A 329 9.99 -34.81 -17.07
CA ARG A 329 10.01 -36.28 -16.94
C ARG A 329 10.76 -36.73 -15.70
N GLN A 330 11.86 -36.08 -15.35
CA GLN A 330 12.59 -36.35 -14.10
C GLN A 330 11.69 -36.11 -12.89
N ALA A 331 10.97 -34.98 -12.82
CA ALA A 331 10.01 -34.73 -11.75
C ALA A 331 8.91 -35.81 -11.67
N GLN A 332 8.37 -36.24 -12.82
CA GLN A 332 7.40 -37.33 -12.85
C GLN A 332 7.97 -38.68 -12.39
N GLN A 333 9.24 -38.97 -12.71
CA GLN A 333 9.92 -40.17 -12.25
C GLN A 333 10.10 -40.18 -10.73
N ARG A 334 10.43 -39.02 -10.13
CA ARG A 334 10.51 -38.88 -8.66
C ARG A 334 9.18 -39.19 -7.99
N VAL A 335 8.08 -38.63 -8.49
CA VAL A 335 6.73 -38.94 -8.00
C VAL A 335 6.43 -40.44 -8.12
N ALA A 336 6.75 -41.05 -9.26
CA ALA A 336 6.52 -42.49 -9.47
C ALA A 336 7.38 -43.36 -8.53
N ALA A 337 8.55 -42.88 -8.11
CA ALA A 337 9.43 -43.52 -7.14
C ALA A 337 9.05 -43.24 -5.67
N GLY A 338 8.02 -42.41 -5.42
CA GLY A 338 7.66 -41.99 -4.06
C GLY A 338 8.62 -40.96 -3.44
N GLU A 339 9.47 -40.33 -4.26
CA GLU A 339 10.34 -39.23 -3.85
C GLU A 339 9.59 -37.88 -3.93
N PRO A 340 10.00 -36.87 -3.15
CA PRO A 340 9.47 -35.52 -3.29
C PRO A 340 9.64 -35.00 -4.74
N PRO A 341 8.60 -34.49 -5.40
CA PRO A 341 8.70 -33.96 -6.77
C PRO A 341 9.58 -32.72 -6.85
N ILE A 342 9.58 -31.91 -5.79
CA ILE A 342 10.24 -30.61 -5.70
C ILE A 342 11.43 -30.78 -4.76
N PRO A 343 12.68 -30.61 -5.23
CA PRO A 343 13.84 -30.59 -4.35
C PRO A 343 13.74 -29.43 -3.34
N TYR A 344 14.18 -29.64 -2.11
CA TYR A 344 14.35 -28.56 -1.13
C TYR A 344 15.83 -28.25 -0.98
N LEU A 345 16.23 -26.99 -1.19
CA LEU A 345 17.62 -26.58 -1.16
C LEU A 345 17.91 -25.82 0.14
N ILE A 346 19.06 -26.08 0.76
CA ILE A 346 19.50 -25.41 1.98
C ILE A 346 20.57 -24.36 1.69
N GLU A 347 21.46 -24.62 0.74
CA GLU A 347 22.56 -23.73 0.38
C GLU A 347 22.28 -23.03 -0.94
N ASN A 348 22.51 -21.71 -0.98
CA ASN A 348 22.26 -20.86 -2.15
C ASN A 348 20.95 -21.23 -2.84
N ALA A 349 19.87 -21.28 -2.04
CA ALA A 349 18.62 -21.82 -2.52
C ALA A 349 18.11 -20.96 -3.67
N THR A 350 18.19 -19.64 -3.57
CA THR A 350 17.60 -18.68 -4.51
C THR A 350 18.52 -18.24 -5.65
N GLY A 351 19.76 -18.72 -5.71
CA GLY A 351 20.70 -18.32 -6.77
C GLY A 351 21.15 -16.87 -6.69
N GLY A 352 21.22 -16.32 -5.48
CA GLY A 352 21.58 -14.92 -5.24
C GLY A 352 20.39 -13.96 -5.23
N LEU A 353 19.19 -14.37 -5.69
CA LEU A 353 18.02 -13.47 -5.70
C LEU A 353 17.63 -12.98 -4.30
N GLY A 354 17.86 -13.80 -3.27
CA GLY A 354 17.67 -13.45 -1.87
C GLY A 354 18.96 -13.31 -1.07
N SER A 355 20.13 -13.13 -1.70
CA SER A 355 21.40 -12.93 -0.97
C SER A 355 21.44 -11.56 -0.28
N ARG A 356 22.17 -11.46 0.83
CA ARG A 356 22.47 -10.17 1.46
C ARG A 356 23.33 -9.28 0.56
N ASP A 357 24.24 -9.91 -0.18
CA ASP A 357 25.14 -9.24 -1.10
C ASP A 357 24.50 -9.17 -2.49
N GLY A 358 23.63 -8.18 -2.68
CA GLY A 358 23.04 -7.85 -3.99
C GLY A 358 21.68 -8.48 -4.32
N GLY A 359 21.16 -9.35 -3.45
CA GLY A 359 19.79 -9.86 -3.55
C GLY A 359 18.77 -9.00 -2.79
N ARG A 360 17.57 -9.55 -2.61
CA ARG A 360 16.43 -8.87 -1.98
C ARG A 360 16.03 -9.57 -0.67
N PRO A 361 15.70 -8.81 0.38
CA PRO A 361 15.07 -9.39 1.55
C PRO A 361 13.68 -9.89 1.16
N PHE A 362 13.20 -10.92 1.86
CA PHE A 362 11.84 -11.42 1.69
C PHE A 362 11.20 -11.79 3.03
N GLY A 363 9.88 -11.90 3.06
CA GLY A 363 9.12 -12.41 4.19
C GLY A 363 8.06 -13.40 3.71
N VAL A 364 7.59 -14.25 4.62
CA VAL A 364 6.50 -15.18 4.35
C VAL A 364 5.45 -15.12 5.45
N GLU A 365 4.19 -15.23 5.04
CA GLU A 365 3.05 -15.44 5.93
C GLU A 365 2.42 -16.80 5.59
N LEU A 366 2.31 -17.66 6.60
CA LEU A 366 1.82 -19.03 6.48
C LEU A 366 0.49 -19.16 7.21
N GLU A 367 -0.62 -18.97 6.49
CA GLU A 367 -1.94 -19.24 7.04
C GLU A 367 -2.19 -20.74 7.15
N PHE A 368 -2.85 -21.16 8.23
CA PHE A 368 -3.26 -22.55 8.41
C PHE A 368 -4.59 -22.65 9.16
N ASP A 369 -5.32 -23.73 8.89
CA ASP A 369 -6.49 -24.13 9.66
C ASP A 369 -6.17 -25.29 10.59
N LEU A 370 -7.09 -25.58 11.51
CA LEU A 370 -7.07 -26.75 12.36
C LEU A 370 -8.34 -27.60 12.10
N PRO A 371 -8.26 -28.94 12.19
CA PRO A 371 -9.42 -29.82 12.18
C PRO A 371 -10.44 -29.44 13.25
N HIS A 372 -11.73 -29.68 12.97
CA HIS A 372 -12.83 -29.32 13.87
C HIS A 372 -12.84 -30.08 15.20
N ASP A 373 -12.24 -31.27 15.24
CA ASP A 373 -12.15 -32.15 16.41
C ASP A 373 -10.94 -31.85 17.30
N VAL A 374 -10.04 -30.98 16.86
CA VAL A 374 -8.89 -30.52 17.66
C VAL A 374 -9.31 -29.38 18.58
N ASN A 375 -8.87 -29.42 19.83
CA ASN A 375 -9.01 -28.26 20.74
C ASN A 375 -8.14 -27.11 20.24
N ARG A 376 -8.75 -26.17 19.50
CA ARG A 376 -8.08 -25.01 18.87
C ARG A 376 -7.19 -24.24 19.84
N ALA A 377 -7.70 -23.91 21.03
CA ALA A 377 -6.95 -23.12 22.00
C ALA A 377 -5.73 -23.87 22.56
N ALA A 378 -5.84 -25.20 22.72
CA ALA A 378 -4.71 -26.03 23.13
C ALA A 378 -3.68 -26.14 22.00
N ALA A 379 -4.10 -26.40 20.77
CA ALA A 379 -3.21 -26.53 19.62
C ALA A 379 -2.42 -25.25 19.34
N LEU A 380 -3.08 -24.09 19.30
CA LEU A 380 -2.41 -22.79 19.08
C LEU A 380 -1.40 -22.46 20.19
N ARG A 381 -1.72 -22.80 21.44
CA ARG A 381 -0.79 -22.64 22.57
C ARG A 381 0.43 -23.55 22.42
N SER A 382 0.22 -24.80 22.02
CA SER A 382 1.32 -25.74 21.78
C SER A 382 2.21 -25.30 20.60
N ILE A 383 1.63 -24.76 19.53
CA ILE A 383 2.39 -24.19 18.41
C ILE A 383 3.26 -23.02 18.90
N ALA A 384 2.68 -22.06 19.64
CA ALA A 384 3.43 -20.92 20.16
C ALA A 384 4.56 -21.34 21.12
N GLU A 385 4.29 -22.29 22.03
CA GLU A 385 5.31 -22.82 22.94
C GLU A 385 6.43 -23.53 22.17
N ASP A 386 6.12 -24.39 21.19
CA ASP A 386 7.14 -25.08 20.41
C ASP A 386 7.98 -24.12 19.55
N LEU A 387 7.38 -23.05 19.00
CA LEU A 387 8.14 -21.99 18.31
C LEU A 387 9.11 -21.29 19.25
N TYR A 388 8.67 -20.97 20.47
CA TYR A 388 9.53 -20.39 21.50
C TYR A 388 10.66 -21.33 21.92
N GLN A 389 10.35 -22.61 22.18
CA GLN A 389 11.34 -23.61 22.60
C GLN A 389 12.35 -23.92 21.48
N ALA A 390 11.94 -23.84 20.22
CA ALA A 390 12.83 -23.93 19.07
C ALA A 390 13.73 -22.70 18.89
N GLY A 391 13.55 -21.65 19.70
CA GLY A 391 14.27 -20.39 19.56
C GLY A 391 13.84 -19.56 18.35
N LEU A 392 12.69 -19.86 17.75
CA LEU A 392 12.16 -19.20 16.56
C LEU A 392 11.25 -18.01 16.91
N SER A 393 10.65 -18.01 18.10
CA SER A 393 9.82 -16.90 18.59
C SER A 393 10.27 -16.40 19.96
N GLN A 394 10.05 -15.11 20.21
CA GLN A 394 10.20 -14.50 21.54
C GLN A 394 8.94 -14.66 22.42
N SER A 395 7.81 -15.02 21.81
CA SER A 395 6.51 -15.14 22.49
C SER A 395 6.12 -16.60 22.67
N ARG A 396 5.56 -16.94 23.84
CA ARG A 396 4.98 -18.26 24.14
C ARG A 396 3.47 -18.33 23.88
N THR A 397 2.91 -17.25 23.36
CA THR A 397 1.47 -17.11 23.14
C THR A 397 1.21 -16.58 21.74
N MET A 398 0.03 -16.86 21.22
CA MET A 398 -0.43 -16.22 19.99
C MET A 398 -0.56 -14.72 20.21
N ASP A 399 0.03 -13.95 19.30
CA ASP A 399 -0.03 -12.51 19.30
C ASP A 399 -1.34 -12.01 18.67
N ARG A 400 -1.61 -10.72 18.85
CA ARG A 400 -2.80 -10.06 18.30
C ARG A 400 -2.66 -9.93 16.78
N TRP A 401 -3.80 -9.81 16.11
CA TRP A 401 -3.88 -9.47 14.68
C TRP A 401 -2.91 -8.33 14.31
N HIS A 402 -2.06 -8.57 13.31
CA HIS A 402 -1.05 -7.64 12.79
C HIS A 402 -0.14 -7.08 13.89
N ALA A 403 0.38 -7.95 14.77
CA ALA A 403 1.35 -7.54 15.78
C ALA A 403 2.69 -7.16 15.12
N SER A 404 3.19 -7.98 14.19
CA SER A 404 4.45 -7.73 13.48
C SER A 404 4.44 -6.40 12.73
N ALA A 405 3.36 -6.09 12.01
CA ALA A 405 3.25 -4.83 11.28
C ALA A 405 3.24 -3.59 12.20
N ARG A 406 2.73 -3.71 13.43
CA ARG A 406 2.70 -2.60 14.41
C ARG A 406 4.02 -2.43 15.15
N ASP A 407 4.66 -3.53 15.49
CA ASP A 407 5.92 -3.53 16.25
C ASP A 407 7.14 -3.30 15.35
N GLY A 408 6.96 -3.43 14.04
CA GLY A 408 8.01 -3.37 13.04
C GLY A 408 8.62 -4.75 12.77
N TYR A 409 8.94 -5.00 11.51
CA TYR A 409 9.66 -6.20 11.10
C TYR A 409 11.15 -6.09 11.43
N THR A 410 11.76 -7.21 11.82
CA THR A 410 13.19 -7.28 12.14
C THR A 410 13.84 -8.47 11.43
N GLU A 411 15.16 -8.51 11.34
CA GLU A 411 15.90 -9.66 10.79
C GLU A 411 16.24 -10.74 11.84
N ALA A 412 15.78 -10.58 13.09
CA ALA A 412 16.16 -11.49 14.15
C ALA A 412 15.58 -12.90 13.89
N ALA A 413 16.43 -13.92 13.90
CA ALA A 413 16.02 -15.30 13.63
C ALA A 413 14.94 -15.83 14.60
N ASN A 414 14.85 -15.24 15.80
CA ASN A 414 13.85 -15.56 16.82
C ASN A 414 12.61 -14.66 16.79
N ALA A 415 12.38 -13.90 15.72
CA ALA A 415 11.24 -12.99 15.59
C ALA A 415 10.09 -13.54 14.72
N TRP A 416 9.99 -14.87 14.55
CA TRP A 416 8.77 -15.48 14.01
C TRP A 416 7.61 -15.30 14.99
N ARG A 417 6.42 -15.04 14.47
CA ARG A 417 5.22 -14.80 15.29
C ARG A 417 4.08 -15.69 14.85
N LEU A 418 3.34 -16.23 15.83
CA LEU A 418 2.03 -16.80 15.60
C LEU A 418 1.00 -15.71 15.87
N GLU A 419 0.27 -15.28 14.86
CA GLU A 419 -0.71 -14.22 14.94
C GLU A 419 -2.14 -14.76 14.77
N HIS A 420 -3.09 -14.05 15.41
CA HIS A 420 -4.50 -14.29 15.16
C HIS A 420 -4.86 -13.82 13.74
N ASP A 421 -5.51 -14.69 12.97
CA ASP A 421 -6.16 -14.35 11.70
C ASP A 421 -7.69 -14.58 11.77
N ALA A 422 -8.51 -13.66 11.23
CA ALA A 422 -9.97 -13.71 11.26
C ALA A 422 -10.58 -14.72 10.27
N THR A 423 -9.82 -15.15 9.26
CA THR A 423 -10.25 -16.04 8.18
C THR A 423 -9.75 -17.47 8.34
N VAL A 424 -8.73 -17.73 9.17
CA VAL A 424 -8.19 -19.08 9.42
C VAL A 424 -7.99 -19.39 10.92
N ALA A 425 -7.32 -20.51 11.25
CA ALA A 425 -7.04 -20.86 12.63
C ALA A 425 -5.94 -19.99 13.26
N GLY A 426 -4.89 -19.71 12.47
CA GLY A 426 -3.79 -18.81 12.82
C GLY A 426 -2.88 -18.59 11.61
N GLU A 427 -1.98 -17.63 11.75
CA GLU A 427 -1.00 -17.26 10.74
C GLU A 427 0.39 -17.22 11.37
N ILE A 428 1.39 -17.80 10.69
CA ILE A 428 2.79 -17.60 11.06
C ILE A 428 3.40 -16.51 10.20
N VAL A 429 3.88 -15.44 10.81
CA VAL A 429 4.57 -14.32 10.14
C VAL A 429 6.07 -14.43 10.38
N SER A 430 6.86 -14.39 9.32
CA SER A 430 8.32 -14.44 9.41
C SER A 430 8.96 -13.10 9.80
N PRO A 431 10.18 -13.12 10.35
CA PRO A 431 11.05 -11.95 10.28
C PRO A 431 11.41 -11.60 8.82
N ILE A 432 12.20 -10.56 8.61
CA ILE A 432 12.86 -10.29 7.34
C ILE A 432 13.91 -11.39 7.12
N LEU A 433 13.75 -12.13 6.04
CA LEU A 433 14.54 -13.29 5.67
C LEU A 433 15.51 -12.98 4.53
N TRP A 434 16.58 -13.77 4.50
CA TRP A 434 17.59 -13.81 3.46
C TRP A 434 17.90 -15.27 3.09
N ASP A 435 18.47 -15.51 1.91
CA ASP A 435 18.85 -16.83 1.43
C ASP A 435 20.06 -17.38 2.20
N THR A 436 19.78 -17.99 3.34
CA THR A 436 20.79 -18.62 4.20
C THR A 436 20.34 -20.03 4.59
N PRO A 437 21.28 -20.95 4.85
CA PRO A 437 20.95 -22.27 5.40
C PRO A 437 20.09 -22.23 6.66
N GLU A 438 20.30 -21.21 7.51
CA GLU A 438 19.51 -21.01 8.72
C GLU A 438 18.05 -20.66 8.41
N THR A 439 17.80 -19.70 7.51
CA THR A 439 16.45 -19.33 7.05
C THR A 439 15.65 -20.54 6.61
N TRP A 440 16.25 -21.39 5.78
CA TRP A 440 15.56 -22.57 5.25
C TRP A 440 15.32 -23.64 6.32
N ARG A 441 16.29 -23.91 7.20
CA ARG A 441 16.06 -24.80 8.35
C ARG A 441 14.98 -24.29 9.28
N ASN A 442 14.94 -22.98 9.53
CA ASN A 442 13.93 -22.34 10.37
C ASN A 442 12.55 -22.47 9.73
N LEU A 443 12.40 -22.16 8.44
CA LEU A 443 11.15 -22.36 7.70
C LEU A 443 10.66 -23.81 7.77
N ALA A 444 11.55 -24.78 7.51
CA ALA A 444 11.19 -26.20 7.62
C ALA A 444 10.74 -26.58 9.03
N THR A 445 11.39 -26.04 10.06
CA THR A 445 11.05 -26.27 11.47
C THR A 445 9.69 -25.67 11.82
N VAL A 446 9.39 -24.45 11.36
CA VAL A 446 8.07 -23.81 11.51
C VAL A 446 6.98 -24.69 10.91
N CYS A 447 7.17 -25.13 9.66
CA CYS A 447 6.20 -26.00 8.98
C CYS A 447 5.98 -27.32 9.73
N ASP A 448 7.04 -27.93 10.25
CA ASP A 448 6.96 -29.15 11.06
C ASP A 448 6.19 -28.92 12.37
N ILE A 449 6.50 -27.85 13.12
CA ILE A 449 5.77 -27.50 14.35
C ILE A 449 4.28 -27.36 14.07
N VAL A 450 3.90 -26.57 13.06
CA VAL A 450 2.49 -26.34 12.71
C VAL A 450 1.79 -27.67 12.38
N ARG A 451 2.41 -28.53 11.55
CA ARG A 451 1.86 -29.86 11.22
C ARG A 451 1.71 -30.76 12.43
N ARG A 452 2.72 -30.83 13.31
CA ARG A 452 2.72 -31.71 14.50
C ARG A 452 1.55 -31.41 15.44
N HIS A 453 1.08 -30.17 15.45
CA HIS A 453 -0.07 -29.73 16.26
C HIS A 453 -1.39 -29.67 15.47
N GLY A 454 -1.45 -30.33 14.31
CA GLY A 454 -2.66 -30.51 13.51
C GLY A 454 -2.95 -29.40 12.50
N GLY A 455 -2.02 -28.46 12.28
CA GLY A 455 -2.17 -27.42 11.26
C GLY A 455 -2.27 -28.01 9.85
N GLN A 456 -3.20 -27.48 9.06
CA GLN A 456 -3.47 -27.92 7.69
C GLN A 456 -3.69 -26.74 6.73
N ALA A 457 -3.26 -26.90 5.49
CA ALA A 457 -3.45 -25.93 4.43
C ALA A 457 -4.82 -26.12 3.76
N SER A 458 -5.85 -25.44 4.26
CA SER A 458 -7.20 -25.52 3.72
C SER A 458 -7.38 -24.72 2.42
N VAL A 459 -8.61 -24.64 1.91
CA VAL A 459 -8.99 -23.73 0.80
C VAL A 459 -9.30 -22.31 1.26
N ARG A 460 -9.35 -22.08 2.58
CA ARG A 460 -9.49 -20.73 3.15
C ARG A 460 -8.12 -20.07 3.26
N ALA A 461 -7.11 -20.86 3.59
CA ALA A 461 -5.75 -20.41 3.85
C ALA A 461 -4.95 -20.04 2.58
N GLY A 462 -4.29 -18.90 2.63
CA GLY A 462 -3.30 -18.41 1.68
C GLY A 462 -1.86 -18.59 2.14
N GLY A 463 -0.94 -18.43 1.20
CA GLY A 463 0.47 -18.15 1.49
C GLY A 463 0.80 -16.78 0.94
N HIS A 464 1.47 -15.94 1.72
CA HIS A 464 1.92 -14.63 1.26
C HIS A 464 3.43 -14.61 1.21
N VAL A 465 3.98 -14.01 0.15
CA VAL A 465 5.41 -13.74 0.03
C VAL A 465 5.59 -12.25 -0.14
N HIS A 466 6.34 -11.63 0.76
CA HIS A 466 6.73 -10.22 0.68
C HIS A 466 8.14 -10.16 0.10
N VAL A 467 8.36 -9.31 -0.90
CA VAL A 467 9.68 -9.11 -1.51
C VAL A 467 10.07 -7.65 -1.44
N GLY A 468 11.26 -7.37 -0.92
CA GLY A 468 11.84 -6.03 -0.89
C GLY A 468 11.91 -5.41 -2.28
N ALA A 469 11.32 -4.22 -2.40
CA ALA A 469 11.24 -3.42 -3.60
C ALA A 469 11.78 -1.99 -3.40
N GLY A 470 12.53 -1.74 -2.32
CA GLY A 470 13.09 -0.41 -2.04
C GLY A 470 13.93 0.17 -3.18
N ASN A 471 14.65 -0.67 -3.91
CA ASN A 471 15.40 -0.24 -5.10
C ASN A 471 14.51 0.06 -6.33
N PHE A 472 13.20 -0.17 -6.28
CA PHE A 472 12.31 0.34 -7.32
C PHE A 472 12.19 1.86 -7.22
N ASP A 473 12.36 2.43 -6.02
CA ASP A 473 12.32 3.86 -5.75
C ASP A 473 11.03 4.51 -6.34
N HIS A 474 11.06 5.80 -6.67
CA HIS A 474 10.00 6.51 -7.35
C HIS A 474 9.87 6.17 -8.85
N THR A 475 10.54 5.13 -9.35
CA THR A 475 10.55 4.74 -10.76
C THR A 475 9.33 3.86 -11.08
N VAL A 476 8.28 4.46 -11.64
CA VAL A 476 7.02 3.76 -11.97
C VAL A 476 7.21 2.67 -13.03
N GLU A 477 8.23 2.77 -13.87
CA GLU A 477 8.56 1.80 -14.91
C GLU A 477 8.87 0.41 -14.32
N ASN A 478 9.52 0.35 -13.14
CA ASN A 478 9.78 -0.90 -12.43
C ASN A 478 8.47 -1.58 -11.99
N HIS A 479 7.53 -0.78 -11.49
CA HIS A 479 6.21 -1.23 -11.05
C HIS A 479 5.34 -1.68 -12.23
N ASN A 480 5.32 -0.90 -13.31
CA ASN A 480 4.65 -1.26 -14.57
C ASN A 480 5.19 -2.59 -15.09
N ARG A 481 6.52 -2.74 -15.14
CA ARG A 481 7.15 -3.96 -15.63
C ARG A 481 6.79 -5.19 -14.78
N LEU A 482 6.75 -5.05 -13.46
CA LEU A 482 6.32 -6.12 -12.57
C LEU A 482 4.88 -6.54 -12.86
N MET A 483 3.97 -5.58 -13.00
CA MET A 483 2.57 -5.89 -13.26
C MET A 483 2.36 -6.47 -14.66
N GLU A 484 3.09 -6.00 -15.67
CA GLU A 484 3.11 -6.62 -17.01
C GLU A 484 3.56 -8.08 -16.97
N LEU A 485 4.59 -8.42 -16.19
CA LEU A 485 5.06 -9.81 -16.01
C LEU A 485 3.97 -10.68 -15.37
N VAL A 486 3.29 -10.16 -14.36
CA VAL A 486 2.21 -10.85 -13.65
C VAL A 486 1.00 -11.08 -14.59
N ASP A 487 0.61 -10.08 -15.39
CA ASP A 487 -0.48 -10.23 -16.37
C ASP A 487 -0.12 -11.23 -17.45
N ALA A 488 1.07 -11.07 -18.05
CA ALA A 488 1.52 -11.86 -19.18
C ALA A 488 1.57 -13.36 -18.88
N HIS A 489 1.76 -13.71 -17.61
CA HIS A 489 1.90 -15.08 -17.13
C HIS A 489 0.82 -15.51 -16.12
N SER A 490 -0.30 -14.78 -16.01
CA SER A 490 -1.33 -14.99 -14.97
C SER A 490 -1.76 -16.47 -14.86
N ASP A 491 -2.14 -17.13 -15.95
CA ASP A 491 -2.57 -18.53 -15.91
C ASP A 491 -1.47 -19.49 -15.41
N THR A 492 -0.22 -19.22 -15.80
CA THR A 492 0.95 -20.00 -15.35
C THR A 492 1.21 -19.79 -13.87
N LEU A 493 1.16 -18.53 -13.41
CA LEU A 493 1.35 -18.18 -12.01
C LEU A 493 0.30 -18.83 -11.13
N PHE A 494 -0.99 -18.81 -11.50
CA PHE A 494 -2.05 -19.47 -10.74
C PHE A 494 -1.98 -21.00 -10.76
N ARG A 495 -1.39 -21.61 -11.81
CA ARG A 495 -1.04 -23.02 -11.77
C ARG A 495 0.04 -23.28 -10.73
N LEU A 496 1.15 -22.54 -10.78
CA LEU A 496 2.26 -22.70 -9.83
C LEU A 496 1.88 -22.31 -8.40
N ALA A 497 0.87 -21.47 -8.23
CA ALA A 497 0.33 -21.09 -6.95
C ALA A 497 -0.48 -22.18 -6.25
N SER A 498 -0.91 -23.20 -6.98
CA SER A 498 -1.76 -24.25 -6.42
C SER A 498 -1.02 -25.11 -5.39
N ASN A 499 -1.69 -25.42 -4.28
CA ASN A 499 -1.19 -26.44 -3.37
C ASN A 499 -1.17 -27.82 -4.08
N PRO A 500 -0.01 -28.50 -4.19
CA PRO A 500 0.12 -29.74 -4.95
C PRO A 500 -0.65 -30.92 -4.35
N GLU A 501 -0.87 -30.95 -3.02
CA GLU A 501 -1.65 -32.00 -2.36
C GLU A 501 -3.13 -31.95 -2.79
N ARG A 502 -3.64 -30.73 -3.05
CA ARG A 502 -4.99 -30.51 -3.57
C ARG A 502 -5.06 -30.60 -5.10
N GLY A 503 -3.98 -30.22 -5.79
CA GLY A 503 -3.87 -30.23 -7.24
C GLY A 503 -4.67 -29.14 -7.96
N THR A 504 -5.40 -28.28 -7.26
CA THR A 504 -6.12 -27.10 -7.80
C THR A 504 -6.01 -25.91 -6.86
N HIS A 505 -6.12 -24.70 -7.40
CA HIS A 505 -6.00 -23.46 -6.64
C HIS A 505 -7.16 -23.29 -5.64
N ARG A 506 -6.97 -22.53 -4.56
CA ARG A 506 -8.05 -22.22 -3.59
C ARG A 506 -9.17 -21.31 -4.14
N GLY A 507 -9.09 -20.94 -5.41
CA GLY A 507 -9.92 -19.89 -6.01
C GLY A 507 -9.32 -18.50 -5.82
N VAL A 508 -10.03 -17.46 -6.27
CA VAL A 508 -9.48 -16.10 -6.44
C VAL A 508 -10.15 -15.04 -5.55
N ARG A 509 -10.98 -15.45 -4.58
CA ARG A 509 -11.74 -14.51 -3.74
C ARG A 509 -10.81 -13.52 -3.02
N TRP A 510 -9.67 -13.99 -2.55
CA TRP A 510 -8.70 -13.21 -1.76
C TRP A 510 -7.38 -12.96 -2.50
N CYS A 511 -7.37 -13.18 -3.80
CA CYS A 511 -6.18 -13.04 -4.65
C CYS A 511 -6.58 -12.98 -6.13
N SER A 512 -7.55 -12.12 -6.46
CA SER A 512 -7.99 -11.90 -7.83
C SER A 512 -6.84 -11.35 -8.69
N PRO A 513 -6.70 -11.78 -9.95
CA PRO A 513 -5.74 -11.16 -10.87
C PRO A 513 -5.91 -9.63 -10.88
N ASN A 514 -4.79 -8.92 -10.79
CA ASN A 514 -4.77 -7.47 -10.80
C ASN A 514 -5.30 -6.92 -12.13
N ARG A 515 -5.93 -5.74 -12.09
CA ARG A 515 -6.36 -5.02 -13.29
C ARG A 515 -5.29 -4.01 -13.65
N ILE A 516 -4.72 -4.15 -14.84
CA ILE A 516 -3.59 -3.32 -15.29
C ILE A 516 -4.07 -2.39 -16.40
N PRO A 517 -3.88 -1.06 -16.25
CA PRO A 517 -4.20 -0.11 -17.30
C PRO A 517 -3.38 -0.40 -18.56
N ALA A 518 -3.98 -0.26 -19.75
CA ALA A 518 -3.31 -0.53 -21.02
C ALA A 518 -2.08 0.37 -21.26
N GLN A 519 -2.10 1.57 -20.71
CA GLN A 519 -1.02 2.55 -20.74
C GLN A 519 -0.03 2.43 -19.56
N GLY A 520 -0.25 1.47 -18.66
CA GLY A 520 0.46 1.38 -17.38
C GLY A 520 -0.03 2.41 -16.35
N TYR A 521 0.55 2.35 -15.16
CA TYR A 521 0.42 3.35 -14.12
C TYR A 521 1.25 4.60 -14.48
N ARG A 522 0.80 5.76 -14.02
CA ARG A 522 1.36 7.07 -14.36
C ARG A 522 2.47 7.50 -13.38
N ASP A 523 2.37 7.04 -12.14
CA ASP A 523 3.25 7.30 -11.03
C ASP A 523 3.09 6.16 -10.01
N ILE A 524 3.98 6.10 -9.01
CA ILE A 524 3.94 5.05 -7.97
C ILE A 524 2.69 5.13 -7.09
N GLY A 525 2.10 6.32 -6.91
CA GLY A 525 0.87 6.50 -6.15
C GLY A 525 -0.32 5.84 -6.85
N HIS A 526 -0.42 6.00 -8.16
CA HIS A 526 -1.42 5.31 -8.99
C HIS A 526 -1.21 3.79 -8.97
N ALA A 527 0.04 3.32 -9.03
CA ALA A 527 0.36 1.90 -8.92
C ALA A 527 -0.06 1.32 -7.56
N ARG A 528 0.27 2.01 -6.46
CA ARG A 528 -0.15 1.64 -5.11
C ARG A 528 -1.67 1.64 -5.00
N ASP A 529 -2.33 2.75 -5.31
CA ASP A 529 -3.76 2.92 -5.08
C ASP A 529 -4.61 1.91 -5.89
N ALA A 530 -4.19 1.61 -7.13
CA ALA A 530 -4.86 0.61 -7.96
C ALA A 530 -4.60 -0.84 -7.51
N ASN A 531 -3.53 -1.07 -6.75
CA ASN A 531 -3.12 -2.39 -6.28
C ASN A 531 -3.08 -2.49 -4.75
N ASN A 532 -3.83 -1.65 -4.04
CA ASN A 532 -3.97 -1.67 -2.59
C ASN A 532 -5.21 -2.48 -2.23
N GLY A 533 -5.03 -3.75 -1.89
CA GLY A 533 -6.15 -4.59 -1.51
C GLY A 533 -5.78 -6.02 -1.17
N HIS A 534 -6.30 -6.51 -0.05
CA HIS A 534 -6.08 -7.88 0.44
C HIS A 534 -6.73 -8.96 -0.45
N ASN A 535 -7.51 -8.55 -1.45
CA ASN A 535 -8.17 -9.44 -2.41
C ASN A 535 -7.43 -9.52 -3.76
N LEU A 536 -6.25 -8.91 -3.91
CA LEU A 536 -5.48 -8.89 -5.16
C LEU A 536 -4.36 -9.92 -5.14
N ALA A 537 -4.00 -10.46 -6.31
CA ALA A 537 -2.93 -11.44 -6.47
C ALA A 537 -1.56 -10.86 -6.09
N VAL A 538 -1.34 -9.58 -6.41
CA VAL A 538 -0.18 -8.77 -6.02
C VAL A 538 -0.69 -7.51 -5.33
N ASN A 539 -0.22 -7.25 -4.12
CA ASN A 539 -0.59 -6.09 -3.33
C ASN A 539 0.62 -5.15 -3.19
N MET A 540 0.39 -3.86 -3.48
CA MET A 540 1.41 -2.80 -3.44
C MET A 540 1.14 -1.78 -2.34
N GLN A 541 0.31 -2.09 -1.33
CA GLN A 541 -0.01 -1.17 -0.24
C GLN A 541 1.22 -0.59 0.47
N SER A 542 2.34 -1.33 0.47
CA SER A 542 3.61 -0.97 1.10
C SER A 542 4.58 -0.25 0.14
N VAL A 543 4.11 0.23 -1.01
CA VAL A 543 4.92 0.95 -2.00
C VAL A 543 4.75 2.46 -1.82
N PHE A 544 5.79 3.14 -1.35
CA PHE A 544 5.82 4.59 -1.12
C PHE A 544 7.01 5.29 -1.80
N GLY A 545 7.89 4.53 -2.47
CA GLY A 545 9.16 4.98 -3.03
C GLY A 545 10.29 5.01 -2.01
N GLY A 546 10.20 4.26 -0.91
CA GLY A 546 11.22 4.25 0.14
C GLY A 546 11.97 2.92 0.27
N HIS A 547 13.08 2.91 1.01
CA HIS A 547 13.91 1.71 1.20
C HIS A 547 13.17 0.50 1.84
N SER A 548 12.09 0.75 2.58
CA SER A 548 11.26 -0.28 3.23
C SER A 548 10.15 -0.82 2.33
N ASP A 549 10.05 -0.32 1.10
CA ASP A 549 9.04 -0.76 0.16
C ASP A 549 9.16 -2.26 -0.10
N HIS A 550 8.00 -2.89 -0.18
CA HIS A 550 7.90 -4.29 -0.57
C HIS A 550 6.59 -4.54 -1.30
N VAL A 551 6.63 -5.55 -2.16
CA VAL A 551 5.45 -6.06 -2.85
C VAL A 551 5.04 -7.38 -2.22
N GLU A 552 3.75 -7.55 -2.01
CA GLU A 552 3.16 -8.76 -1.43
C GLU A 552 2.50 -9.60 -2.52
N TYR A 553 2.93 -10.85 -2.65
CA TYR A 553 2.33 -11.85 -3.54
C TYR A 553 1.35 -12.72 -2.75
N ARG A 554 0.05 -12.49 -2.97
CA ARG A 554 -1.04 -13.16 -2.23
C ARG A 554 -1.65 -14.33 -2.99
N MET A 555 -1.30 -14.49 -4.27
CA MET A 555 -1.86 -15.57 -5.11
C MET A 555 -1.49 -16.96 -4.62
N TRP A 556 -0.41 -17.14 -3.86
CA TRP A 556 0.02 -18.48 -3.43
C TRP A 556 -0.99 -19.15 -2.52
N ASP A 557 -1.35 -20.40 -2.78
CA ASP A 557 -2.12 -21.21 -1.84
C ASP A 557 -1.27 -21.55 -0.61
N ALA A 558 -1.94 -21.64 0.55
CA ALA A 558 -1.30 -22.19 1.72
C ALA A 558 -0.76 -23.60 1.43
N THR A 559 0.37 -23.88 2.05
CA THR A 559 1.00 -25.19 2.12
C THR A 559 1.91 -25.20 3.33
N LEU A 560 2.14 -26.38 3.90
CA LEU A 560 3.19 -26.56 4.91
C LEU A 560 4.42 -27.24 4.30
N ASP A 561 4.43 -27.54 3.00
CA ASP A 561 5.60 -28.12 2.32
C ASP A 561 6.67 -27.05 2.09
N PRO A 562 7.82 -27.11 2.80
CA PRO A 562 8.84 -26.09 2.67
C PRO A 562 9.44 -26.00 1.26
N ALA A 563 9.41 -27.09 0.47
CA ALA A 563 9.86 -27.08 -0.92
C ALA A 563 8.92 -26.26 -1.84
N VAL A 564 7.61 -26.33 -1.57
CA VAL A 564 6.61 -25.52 -2.30
C VAL A 564 6.74 -24.05 -1.91
N ILE A 565 6.85 -23.74 -0.62
CA ILE A 565 7.03 -22.36 -0.13
C ILE A 565 8.31 -21.76 -0.71
N GLN A 566 9.43 -22.49 -0.67
CA GLN A 566 10.70 -22.04 -1.26
C GLN A 566 10.57 -21.77 -2.76
N SER A 567 9.83 -22.61 -3.49
CA SER A 567 9.60 -22.41 -4.93
C SER A 567 8.78 -21.13 -5.20
N GLN A 568 7.77 -20.86 -4.38
CA GLN A 568 6.95 -19.64 -4.46
C GLN A 568 7.78 -18.39 -4.11
N VAL A 569 8.61 -18.46 -3.06
CA VAL A 569 9.56 -17.40 -2.69
C VAL A 569 10.51 -17.07 -3.84
N LYS A 570 11.14 -18.09 -4.44
CA LYS A 570 12.03 -17.89 -5.61
C LYS A 570 11.31 -17.22 -6.78
N LEU A 571 10.09 -17.64 -7.05
CA LEU A 571 9.32 -17.08 -8.16
C LEU A 571 8.94 -15.61 -7.89
N SER A 572 8.53 -15.27 -6.67
CA SER A 572 8.30 -13.88 -6.25
C SER A 572 9.56 -13.02 -6.35
N LEU A 573 10.70 -13.52 -5.85
CA LEU A 573 11.99 -12.85 -5.96
C LEU A 573 12.39 -12.64 -7.42
N GLY A 574 12.29 -13.69 -8.24
CA GLY A 574 12.66 -13.66 -9.66
C GLY A 574 11.75 -12.76 -10.50
N LEU A 575 10.45 -12.67 -10.18
CA LEU A 575 9.54 -11.71 -10.81
C LEU A 575 9.94 -10.27 -10.48
N THR A 576 10.24 -9.98 -9.22
CA THR A 576 10.64 -8.63 -8.78
C THR A 576 11.99 -8.25 -9.41
N GLU A 577 12.94 -9.17 -9.46
CA GLU A 577 14.26 -8.92 -10.04
C GLU A 577 14.21 -8.78 -11.57
N ALA A 578 13.47 -9.64 -12.26
CA ALA A 578 13.26 -9.50 -13.70
C ALA A 578 12.56 -8.17 -14.04
N ALA A 579 11.64 -7.72 -13.19
CA ALA A 579 10.99 -6.43 -13.37
C ALA A 579 11.97 -5.27 -13.25
N PHE A 580 12.83 -5.29 -12.23
CA PHE A 580 13.87 -4.29 -12.03
C PHE A 580 14.86 -4.25 -13.18
N ARG A 581 15.38 -5.41 -13.59
CA ARG A 581 16.34 -5.53 -14.68
C ARG A 581 15.78 -5.03 -16.01
N ASP A 582 14.56 -5.44 -16.33
CA ASP A 582 13.98 -5.22 -17.66
C ASP A 582 13.10 -3.95 -17.74
N ALA A 583 13.01 -3.14 -16.68
CA ALA A 583 12.22 -1.92 -16.72
C ALA A 583 12.68 -1.00 -17.85
N GLY A 584 11.74 -0.33 -18.51
CA GLY A 584 12.01 0.50 -19.69
C GLY A 584 12.37 -0.29 -20.97
N SER A 585 12.47 -1.63 -20.92
CA SER A 585 12.66 -2.44 -22.12
C SER A 585 11.44 -2.32 -23.06
N PRO A 586 11.65 -2.09 -24.37
CA PRO A 586 10.54 -2.07 -25.33
C PRO A 586 9.95 -3.46 -25.56
N SER A 587 10.67 -4.52 -25.19
CA SER A 587 10.24 -5.91 -25.32
C SER A 587 9.21 -6.24 -24.24
N ARG A 588 7.96 -6.46 -24.65
CA ARG A 588 6.90 -6.89 -23.74
C ARG A 588 7.13 -8.31 -23.20
N PRO A 589 6.75 -8.61 -21.94
CA PRO A 589 6.86 -9.96 -21.40
C PRO A 589 6.11 -10.98 -22.26
N ASN A 590 6.56 -12.24 -22.27
CA ASN A 590 5.96 -13.33 -23.05
C ASN A 590 5.81 -13.01 -24.56
N GLY A 591 6.64 -12.10 -25.11
CA GLY A 591 6.52 -11.61 -26.48
C GLY A 591 5.24 -10.81 -26.75
N GLY A 592 4.70 -10.15 -25.72
CA GLY A 592 3.45 -9.37 -25.80
C GLY A 592 2.17 -10.20 -25.68
N ARG A 593 2.28 -11.52 -25.46
CA ARG A 593 1.13 -12.39 -25.20
C ARG A 593 0.71 -12.31 -23.74
N VAL A 594 -0.59 -12.20 -23.50
CA VAL A 594 -1.19 -12.27 -22.17
C VAL A 594 -1.90 -13.61 -22.01
N ASP A 595 -1.44 -14.42 -21.05
CA ASP A 595 -2.07 -15.69 -20.67
C ASP A 595 -2.97 -15.46 -19.46
N ARG A 596 -4.25 -15.12 -19.70
CA ARG A 596 -5.20 -14.85 -18.63
C ARG A 596 -5.60 -16.14 -17.91
N LEU A 597 -5.93 -16.01 -16.63
CA LEU A 597 -6.40 -17.12 -15.82
C LEU A 597 -7.51 -17.94 -16.51
N GLY A 598 -7.22 -19.21 -16.77
CA GLY A 598 -8.14 -20.15 -17.42
C GLY A 598 -7.97 -20.30 -18.92
N ASP A 599 -7.16 -19.48 -19.59
CA ASP A 599 -6.94 -19.54 -21.05
C ASP A 599 -6.42 -20.91 -21.48
N HIS A 600 -5.47 -21.49 -20.74
CA HIS A 600 -4.96 -22.83 -21.05
C HIS A 600 -6.07 -23.87 -20.96
N HIS A 601 -6.87 -23.85 -19.89
CA HIS A 601 -7.96 -24.83 -19.75
C HIS A 601 -9.00 -24.65 -20.86
N ALA A 602 -9.30 -23.42 -21.27
CA ALA A 602 -10.21 -23.15 -22.39
C ALA A 602 -9.66 -23.69 -23.73
N GLN A 603 -8.37 -23.49 -23.99
CA GLN A 603 -7.75 -23.87 -25.25
C GLN A 603 -7.47 -25.39 -25.36
N PHE A 604 -6.96 -26.00 -24.29
CA PHE A 604 -6.45 -27.38 -24.34
C PHE A 604 -7.30 -28.39 -23.57
N GLY A 605 -8.16 -27.94 -22.66
CA GLY A 605 -8.97 -28.80 -21.82
C GLY A 605 -8.14 -29.67 -20.86
N ARG A 606 -8.62 -30.89 -20.60
CA ARG A 606 -7.99 -31.86 -19.67
C ARG A 606 -7.29 -33.04 -20.37
N ARG A 607 -7.23 -33.03 -21.70
CA ARG A 607 -6.67 -34.15 -22.47
C ARG A 607 -5.15 -34.19 -22.33
N ARG A 608 -4.58 -35.40 -22.46
CA ARG A 608 -3.12 -35.55 -22.56
C ARG A 608 -2.63 -34.89 -23.84
N LEU A 609 -1.70 -33.96 -23.72
CA LEU A 609 -1.09 -33.27 -24.85
C LEU A 609 0.25 -33.92 -25.18
N VAL A 610 0.59 -33.93 -26.46
CA VAL A 610 1.85 -34.48 -27.00
C VAL A 610 2.35 -33.61 -28.15
N GLY A 611 3.64 -33.72 -28.48
CA GLY A 611 4.24 -33.03 -29.63
C GLY A 611 4.03 -31.51 -29.59
N GLU A 612 3.58 -30.94 -30.72
CA GLU A 612 3.40 -29.49 -30.85
C GLU A 612 2.35 -28.92 -29.88
N GLN A 613 1.27 -29.67 -29.61
CA GLN A 613 0.25 -29.21 -28.66
C GLN A 613 0.82 -29.08 -27.25
N TRP A 614 1.70 -29.99 -26.84
CA TRP A 614 2.40 -29.88 -25.56
C TRP A 614 3.38 -28.70 -25.55
N ARG A 615 4.13 -28.53 -26.63
CA ARG A 615 5.06 -27.39 -26.78
C ARG A 615 4.33 -26.05 -26.68
N GLN A 616 3.17 -25.91 -27.33
CA GLN A 616 2.35 -24.71 -27.28
C GLN A 616 1.75 -24.50 -25.87
N ALA A 617 1.17 -25.54 -25.28
CA ALA A 617 0.58 -25.52 -23.95
C ALA A 617 1.53 -25.12 -22.83
N THR A 618 2.83 -25.42 -22.98
CA THR A 618 3.85 -25.12 -21.96
C THR A 618 4.70 -23.91 -22.30
N ARG A 619 4.38 -23.18 -23.38
CA ARG A 619 5.12 -21.97 -23.80
C ARG A 619 5.14 -20.90 -22.72
N GLY A 620 3.98 -20.60 -22.10
CA GLY A 620 3.89 -19.59 -21.04
C GLY A 620 4.80 -19.89 -19.85
N PHE A 621 4.87 -21.16 -19.43
CA PHE A 621 5.78 -21.61 -18.38
C PHE A 621 7.25 -21.48 -18.78
N ARG A 622 7.63 -21.97 -19.96
CA ARG A 622 9.03 -21.87 -20.43
C ARG A 622 9.50 -20.43 -20.56
N SER A 623 8.65 -19.57 -21.12
CA SER A 623 8.94 -18.13 -21.21
C SER A 623 9.10 -17.48 -19.84
N LEU A 624 8.27 -17.84 -18.86
CA LEU A 624 8.40 -17.34 -17.49
C LEU A 624 9.74 -17.77 -16.88
N MET A 625 10.08 -19.06 -16.95
CA MET A 625 11.33 -19.61 -16.40
C MET A 625 12.59 -18.96 -16.99
N ASP A 626 12.59 -18.67 -18.29
CA ASP A 626 13.71 -17.98 -18.94
C ASP A 626 13.80 -16.50 -18.58
N THR A 627 12.66 -15.89 -18.23
CA THR A 627 12.60 -14.49 -17.81
C THR A 627 13.11 -14.33 -16.38
N VAL A 628 12.67 -15.20 -15.46
CA VAL A 628 12.92 -15.05 -14.01
C VAL A 628 14.18 -15.75 -13.50
N PHE A 629 14.67 -16.79 -14.18
CA PHE A 629 15.80 -17.59 -13.69
C PHE A 629 16.91 -17.73 -14.71
N HIS A 630 18.15 -17.80 -14.20
CA HIS A 630 19.36 -18.06 -14.98
C HIS A 630 19.96 -19.44 -14.73
N ARG A 631 19.68 -20.02 -13.55
CA ARG A 631 20.19 -21.31 -13.11
C ARG A 631 19.25 -22.45 -13.48
N ASP A 632 19.84 -23.57 -13.88
CA ASP A 632 19.07 -24.77 -14.22
C ASP A 632 18.42 -25.41 -12.98
N GLU A 633 19.03 -25.28 -11.79
CA GLU A 633 18.45 -25.83 -10.55
C GLU A 633 17.12 -25.15 -10.19
N ASP A 634 17.02 -23.83 -10.36
CA ASP A 634 15.80 -23.07 -10.07
C ASP A 634 14.68 -23.43 -11.05
N ARG A 635 15.02 -23.52 -12.35
CA ARG A 635 14.08 -23.98 -13.38
C ARG A 635 13.63 -25.42 -13.13
N ALA A 636 14.53 -26.31 -12.73
CA ALA A 636 14.20 -27.70 -12.41
C ALA A 636 13.25 -27.80 -11.20
N GLN A 637 13.49 -27.01 -10.15
CA GLN A 637 12.61 -26.98 -8.98
C GLN A 637 11.19 -26.52 -9.33
N LEU A 638 11.04 -25.42 -10.07
CA LEU A 638 9.72 -24.94 -10.50
C LEU A 638 9.07 -25.87 -11.54
N THR A 639 9.87 -26.59 -12.34
CA THR A 639 9.37 -27.66 -13.22
C THR A 639 8.80 -28.82 -12.40
N GLY A 640 9.40 -29.14 -11.26
CA GLY A 640 8.86 -30.09 -10.28
C GLY A 640 7.49 -29.67 -9.78
N LEU A 641 7.32 -28.41 -9.38
CA LEU A 641 6.04 -27.87 -8.92
C LEU A 641 5.01 -27.86 -10.05
N PHE A 642 5.41 -27.48 -11.26
CA PHE A 642 4.57 -27.55 -12.46
C PHE A 642 4.09 -28.99 -12.71
N ALA A 643 4.94 -30.00 -12.54
CA ALA A 643 4.60 -31.40 -12.79
C ALA A 643 3.49 -31.95 -11.86
N VAL A 644 3.32 -31.37 -10.68
CA VAL A 644 2.33 -31.82 -9.68
C VAL A 644 1.15 -30.86 -9.47
N THR A 645 1.13 -29.73 -10.18
CA THR A 645 0.02 -28.77 -10.17
C THR A 645 -0.75 -28.78 -11.48
N ARG A 646 -2.00 -28.30 -11.47
CA ARG A 646 -2.91 -28.34 -12.63
C ARG A 646 -3.34 -26.93 -13.05
N TRP A 647 -3.76 -26.82 -14.31
CA TRP A 647 -4.36 -25.60 -14.84
C TRP A 647 -5.73 -25.33 -14.22
N GLN A 648 -6.01 -24.05 -13.99
CA GLN A 648 -7.27 -23.59 -13.42
C GLN A 648 -8.32 -23.41 -14.52
N ARG A 649 -9.60 -23.46 -14.14
CA ARG A 649 -10.68 -23.04 -15.03
C ARG A 649 -10.82 -21.53 -14.94
N ALA A 650 -11.18 -20.90 -16.06
CA ALA A 650 -11.74 -19.55 -16.02
C ALA A 650 -12.93 -19.59 -15.05
N ARG A 651 -12.94 -18.71 -14.05
CA ARG A 651 -14.10 -18.60 -13.18
C ARG A 651 -15.22 -18.07 -14.07
N ALA A 652 -16.36 -18.77 -14.13
CA ALA A 652 -17.56 -18.15 -14.66
C ALA A 652 -17.82 -16.93 -13.76
N THR A 653 -17.63 -15.73 -14.30
CA THR A 653 -18.15 -14.51 -13.69
C THR A 653 -19.63 -14.75 -13.47
N ARG A 654 -20.02 -14.99 -12.22
CA ARG A 654 -21.41 -14.92 -11.81
C ARG A 654 -21.71 -13.49 -11.45
#